data_AF-A0AAQ3T6I0-F1
#
_entry.id   AF-A0AAQ3T6I0-F1
#
_cell.length_a   1.000
_cell.length_b   1.000
_cell.length_c   1.000
_cell.angle_alpha   90.00
_cell.angle_beta   90.00
_cell.angle_gamma   90.00
#
_symmetry.space_group_name_H-M   'P 1'
#
loop_
_entity.id
_entity.type
_entity.pdbx_description
1 polymer ?
#
loop_
_entity_poly.entity_id
_entity_poly.type
_entity_poly.pdbx_seq_one_letter_code
_entity_poly.pdbx_strand_id
1 'polypeptide(L)'
;MDMEQARQAAVVARNRKVVLRGYIERAPREDDMELVDGGAMELRVPEGAAGPAVLVKNLYLSCDPYMRGRMRDFHGSYIPPFKPGSPIEGFGVGRVVDSTHPGFSAGDFVSGMTGWEDYSLITKPEQLRKIQPSDIPLSYHLGLLGMPGFTALSLSLSLSLSLYVGFYEICSPKKGEFVFVSAASGAVGQIVGQLAKLHGCYVVELLKERFGFDAAFNYKEEPDLTAALKRYFPEGIDIYFENVGGPMLDAVLLNMRTHGRIAVCGMVSQHGVTSPVGIHNLFSLISKRIDMKGFIQSDYHHLFPQFVDDITKHYRDGKIVYVEDVSVGLESGPAAFVGLFSGRNVGKQVSIDLFLPWIIRSIPPHPSTHKARVKRAVCLCPFIYDQLPWEWWLLLRVEQPGELLFFASGIFHSIRTQVRTAKPGFEEPEETCFYCLSEMAAHTKFVLWLLLLSGSSLCFGSDPDVQCLKTVQESVIDPNGILKSSWIFDNTTDGFICRFTGVECWHPDENRVLTLRLSNLGLQGRFPQGLDKCTSMSGLDLSSNNLSGPIPSDIAWQLPFLTSLDLSYNDFSEIPVGIRNITYLDTLNLQHNQLSGPISGQFVLHRLQSFSVADNQLSGPIPSYLQMFTPSSFAGNRGLCGRPLADCVRRRFHRINDESSIGAAAGFVVGFVVAFYFPNCFIFSKRLHPYVFRIWTH
;
A
#
# COMPACT_ATOMS: atom_id res chain seq x y z
N MET A 1 -22.68 -7.05 43.39
CA MET A 1 -21.54 -6.30 42.84
C MET A 1 -20.97 -7.20 41.76
N ASP A 2 -21.36 -6.91 40.53
CA ASP A 2 -21.48 -7.89 39.45
C ASP A 2 -20.14 -8.12 38.73
N MET A 3 -19.83 -9.39 38.39
CA MET A 3 -18.61 -9.75 37.66
C MET A 3 -18.56 -9.14 36.24
N GLU A 4 -19.70 -8.64 35.74
CA GLU A 4 -19.81 -7.89 34.48
C GLU A 4 -19.11 -6.52 34.55
N GLN A 5 -19.15 -5.82 35.71
CA GLN A 5 -18.52 -4.50 35.87
C GLN A 5 -17.00 -4.58 36.03
N ALA A 6 -16.46 -5.72 36.47
CA ALA A 6 -15.02 -5.93 36.58
C ALA A 6 -14.34 -6.15 35.22
N ARG A 7 -15.10 -6.51 34.17
CA ARG A 7 -14.57 -6.76 32.82
C ARG A 7 -14.43 -5.50 31.95
N GLN A 8 -14.90 -4.35 32.43
CA GLN A 8 -14.96 -3.09 31.68
C GLN A 8 -13.96 -2.01 32.10
N ALA A 9 -13.04 -2.27 33.04
CA ALA A 9 -11.95 -1.33 33.31
C ALA A 9 -11.11 -1.10 32.04
N ALA A 10 -10.97 0.16 31.60
CA ALA A 10 -10.07 0.52 30.51
C ALA A 10 -8.67 0.02 30.84
N VAL A 11 -8.11 -0.84 29.97
CA VAL A 11 -6.70 -1.21 30.08
C VAL A 11 -5.93 0.04 29.68
N VAL A 12 -5.27 0.68 30.65
CA VAL A 12 -4.49 1.90 30.44
C VAL A 12 -3.01 1.50 30.35
N ALA A 13 -2.29 2.05 29.38
CA ALA A 13 -0.85 1.92 29.25
C ALA A 13 -0.18 3.29 29.18
N ARG A 14 1.10 3.36 29.57
CA ARG A 14 1.91 4.57 29.38
C ARG A 14 2.32 4.68 27.91
N ASN A 15 2.30 5.88 27.34
CA ASN A 15 2.65 6.12 25.93
C ASN A 15 3.78 7.16 25.82
N ARG A 16 5.04 6.72 25.75
CA ARG A 16 6.19 7.60 25.51
C ARG A 16 6.20 8.07 24.06
N LYS A 17 6.71 9.27 23.80
CA LYS A 17 6.72 9.88 22.45
C LYS A 17 8.02 10.64 22.21
N VAL A 18 8.51 10.64 20.98
CA VAL A 18 9.59 11.54 20.54
C VAL A 18 8.95 12.67 19.74
N VAL A 19 9.14 13.90 20.21
CA VAL A 19 8.57 15.11 19.59
C VAL A 19 9.64 15.98 18.98
N LEU A 20 9.27 16.73 17.93
CA LEU A 20 10.12 17.79 17.38
C LEU A 20 10.00 19.04 18.26
N ARG A 21 11.11 19.59 18.77
CA ARG A 21 11.07 20.82 19.58
C ARG A 21 10.71 22.06 18.77
N GLY A 22 11.22 22.16 17.55
CA GLY A 22 11.05 23.33 16.68
C GLY A 22 11.59 23.08 15.27
N TYR A 23 11.28 23.98 14.34
CA TYR A 23 11.77 23.90 12.97
C TYR A 23 13.27 24.19 12.89
N ILE A 24 13.96 23.52 11.96
CA ILE A 24 15.40 23.65 11.74
C ILE A 24 15.76 23.82 10.26
N GLU A 25 16.67 24.74 9.94
CA GLU A 25 17.22 24.92 8.58
C GLU A 25 18.61 24.30 8.39
N ARG A 26 19.25 23.91 9.50
CA ARG A 26 20.55 23.23 9.55
C ARG A 26 20.40 21.70 9.49
N ALA A 27 21.54 21.00 9.56
CA ALA A 27 21.57 19.57 9.84
C ALA A 27 20.96 19.27 11.23
N PRO A 28 20.27 18.13 11.39
CA PRO A 28 19.62 17.77 12.64
C PRO A 28 20.65 17.39 13.71
N ARG A 29 20.30 17.67 14.95
CA ARG A 29 21.02 17.30 16.16
C ARG A 29 20.03 16.60 17.11
N GLU A 30 20.57 15.85 18.06
CA GLU A 30 19.75 15.07 18.99
C GLU A 30 18.84 15.96 19.84
N ASP A 31 19.31 17.16 20.21
CA ASP A 31 18.59 18.16 21.00
C ASP A 31 17.43 18.85 20.25
N ASP A 32 17.30 18.66 18.93
CA ASP A 32 16.13 19.11 18.17
C ASP A 32 14.89 18.25 18.46
N MET A 33 15.10 17.07 19.05
CA MET A 33 14.07 16.10 19.38
C MET A 33 14.06 15.85 20.88
N GLU A 34 12.91 15.49 21.42
CA GLU A 34 12.76 15.24 22.85
C GLU A 34 11.90 14.00 23.10
N LEU A 35 12.39 13.11 23.95
CA LEU A 35 11.57 12.04 24.50
C LEU A 35 10.71 12.61 25.63
N VAL A 36 9.39 12.54 25.46
CA VAL A 36 8.41 13.00 26.43
C VAL A 36 7.55 11.83 26.90
N ASP A 37 7.08 11.93 28.15
CA ASP A 37 6.04 11.05 28.65
C ASP A 37 4.68 11.55 28.17
N GLY A 38 4.06 10.84 27.23
CA GLY A 38 2.72 11.15 26.73
C GLY A 38 1.61 10.77 27.71
N GLY A 39 1.95 10.24 28.89
CA GLY A 39 1.02 9.92 29.96
C GLY A 39 0.29 8.59 29.74
N ALA A 40 -0.78 8.40 30.52
CA ALA A 40 -1.60 7.21 30.49
C ALA A 40 -2.63 7.31 29.34
N MET A 41 -2.70 6.28 28.50
CA MET A 41 -3.58 6.17 27.35
C MET A 41 -4.43 4.91 27.46
N GLU A 42 -5.72 5.02 27.19
CA GLU A 42 -6.60 3.87 27.09
C GLU A 42 -6.27 3.06 25.84
N LEU A 43 -6.15 1.74 25.98
CA LEU A 43 -5.86 0.80 24.89
C LEU A 43 -7.12 0.45 24.10
N ARG A 44 -7.85 1.48 23.67
CA ARG A 44 -9.11 1.40 22.95
C ARG A 44 -9.20 2.53 21.94
N VAL A 45 -9.85 2.32 20.81
CA VAL A 45 -10.19 3.40 19.90
C VAL A 45 -11.26 4.28 20.57
N PRO A 46 -11.08 5.61 20.64
CA PRO A 46 -12.06 6.49 21.27
C PRO A 46 -13.45 6.37 20.62
N GLU A 47 -14.52 6.25 21.42
CA GLU A 47 -15.90 6.14 20.93
C GLU A 47 -16.34 7.35 20.09
N GLY A 48 -15.71 8.51 20.30
CA GLY A 48 -15.95 9.76 19.54
C GLY A 48 -15.04 9.96 18.33
N ALA A 49 -14.35 8.93 17.83
CA ALA A 49 -13.53 9.04 16.63
C ALA A 49 -14.39 9.47 15.43
N ALA A 50 -13.92 10.47 14.67
CA ALA A 50 -14.66 11.06 13.54
C ALA A 50 -14.89 10.10 12.36
N GLY A 51 -14.27 8.91 12.40
CA GLY A 51 -14.37 7.87 11.39
C GLY A 51 -13.64 6.60 11.85
N PRO A 52 -13.54 5.58 10.96
CA PRO A 52 -12.78 4.38 11.22
C PRO A 52 -11.36 4.69 11.67
N ALA A 53 -10.91 4.08 12.75
CA ALA A 53 -9.59 4.29 13.31
C ALA A 53 -9.01 2.97 13.83
N VAL A 54 -7.69 2.90 13.87
CA VAL A 54 -6.94 1.74 14.33
C VAL A 54 -5.95 2.21 15.38
N LEU A 55 -6.02 1.61 16.57
CA LEU A 55 -5.01 1.80 17.59
C LEU A 55 -3.91 0.75 17.42
N VAL A 56 -2.67 1.20 17.25
CA VAL A 56 -1.52 0.35 16.97
C VAL A 56 -0.49 0.49 18.08
N LYS A 57 0.04 -0.64 18.56
CA LYS A 57 1.28 -0.67 19.34
C LYS A 57 2.46 -0.71 18.37
N ASN A 58 3.31 0.30 18.38
CA ASN A 58 4.46 0.36 17.51
C ASN A 58 5.53 -0.61 18.00
N LEU A 59 6.14 -1.35 17.08
CA LEU A 59 7.17 -2.36 17.37
C LEU A 59 8.51 -1.97 16.77
N TYR A 60 8.48 -1.47 15.54
CA TYR A 60 9.65 -1.02 14.79
C TYR A 60 9.36 0.35 14.18
N LEU A 61 10.34 1.23 14.17
CA LEU A 61 10.31 2.54 13.55
C LEU A 61 11.48 2.68 12.58
N SER A 62 11.21 3.27 11.42
CA SER A 62 12.20 3.55 10.39
C SER A 62 12.83 4.92 10.62
N CYS A 63 14.15 5.00 10.46
CA CYS A 63 14.85 6.29 10.33
C CYS A 63 15.19 6.50 8.86
N ASP A 64 14.58 7.50 8.23
CA ASP A 64 14.78 7.77 6.79
C ASP A 64 15.27 9.21 6.53
N PRO A 65 16.21 9.44 5.60
CA PRO A 65 16.76 10.78 5.36
C PRO A 65 15.73 11.85 4.98
N TYR A 66 14.63 11.46 4.33
CA TYR A 66 13.57 12.40 3.92
C TYR A 66 12.91 13.09 5.12
N MET A 67 12.91 12.45 6.29
CA MET A 67 12.31 13.01 7.51
C MET A 67 12.96 14.34 7.89
N ARG A 68 14.24 14.57 7.53
CA ARG A 68 14.88 15.87 7.69
C ARG A 68 14.06 16.95 6.99
N GLY A 69 13.68 16.73 5.73
CA GLY A 69 12.93 17.72 4.94
C GLY A 69 11.65 18.19 5.63
N ARG A 70 11.04 17.31 6.44
CA ARG A 70 9.84 17.60 7.25
C ARG A 70 10.11 18.38 8.53
N MET A 71 11.37 18.48 8.99
CA MET A 71 11.73 19.30 10.16
C MET A 71 11.86 20.80 9.83
N ARG A 72 11.53 21.21 8.61
CA ARG A 72 11.53 22.61 8.15
C ARG A 72 10.10 23.13 8.07
N ASP A 73 9.93 24.43 8.24
CA ASP A 73 8.65 25.09 7.96
C ASP A 73 8.49 25.33 6.46
N PHE A 74 8.25 24.25 5.70
CA PHE A 74 8.16 24.30 4.24
C PHE A 74 7.00 23.45 3.73
N HIS A 75 6.01 24.12 3.13
CA HIS A 75 4.76 23.50 2.66
C HIS A 75 4.72 23.21 1.16
N GLY A 76 5.76 23.56 0.40
CA GLY A 76 5.88 23.24 -1.04
C GLY A 76 6.46 21.85 -1.33
N SER A 77 6.61 21.00 -0.31
CA SER A 77 7.15 19.63 -0.43
C SER A 77 6.04 18.64 -0.77
N TYR A 78 6.42 17.49 -1.32
CA TYR A 78 5.51 16.37 -1.61
C TYR A 78 4.92 15.72 -0.33
N ILE A 79 5.51 15.99 0.83
CA ILE A 79 5.02 15.57 2.14
C ILE A 79 5.01 16.77 3.12
N PRO A 80 3.91 16.99 3.89
CA PRO A 80 3.83 18.11 4.82
C PRO A 80 4.91 18.09 5.92
N PRO A 81 5.30 19.26 6.43
CA PRO A 81 6.24 19.35 7.53
C PRO A 81 5.67 18.76 8.83
N PHE A 82 6.56 18.38 9.74
CA PHE A 82 6.20 18.01 11.10
C PHE A 82 5.61 19.21 11.83
N LYS A 83 4.82 18.92 12.86
CA LYS A 83 4.30 19.93 13.77
C LYS A 83 5.15 19.94 15.05
N PRO A 84 5.84 21.04 15.39
CA PRO A 84 6.55 21.16 16.65
C PRO A 84 5.65 20.85 17.86
N GLY A 85 6.19 20.13 18.83
CA GLY A 85 5.48 19.64 20.01
C GLY A 85 4.58 18.42 19.77
N SER A 86 4.41 17.97 18.53
CA SER A 86 3.72 16.72 18.20
C SER A 86 4.72 15.58 17.97
N PRO A 87 4.29 14.31 18.09
CA PRO A 87 5.13 13.16 17.80
C PRO A 87 5.69 13.25 16.38
N ILE A 88 6.95 12.88 16.21
CA ILE A 88 7.53 12.71 14.89
C ILE A 88 6.77 11.59 14.18
N GLU A 89 6.46 11.79 12.90
CA GLU A 89 5.81 10.76 12.09
C GLU A 89 6.83 10.11 11.15
N GLY A 90 6.77 8.79 11.05
CA GLY A 90 7.64 8.03 10.16
C GLY A 90 7.04 6.67 9.84
N PHE A 91 7.74 5.91 9.02
CA PHE A 91 7.33 4.53 8.74
C PHE A 91 7.56 3.65 9.96
N GLY A 92 6.61 2.77 10.24
CA GLY A 92 6.73 1.81 11.33
C GLY A 92 5.99 0.50 11.04
N VAL A 93 6.35 -0.52 11.81
CA VAL A 93 5.63 -1.79 11.91
C VAL A 93 5.06 -1.86 13.30
N GLY A 94 3.78 -2.21 13.40
CA GLY A 94 3.07 -2.28 14.65
C GLY A 94 2.09 -3.44 14.70
N ARG A 95 1.51 -3.65 15.88
CA ARG A 95 0.46 -4.62 16.12
C ARG A 95 -0.83 -3.89 16.48
N VAL A 96 -1.92 -4.22 15.80
CA VAL A 96 -3.25 -3.66 16.10
C VAL A 96 -3.65 -4.10 17.50
N VAL A 97 -3.99 -3.12 18.34
CA VAL A 97 -4.46 -3.30 19.71
C VAL A 97 -5.98 -3.27 19.73
N ASP A 98 -6.56 -2.29 19.04
CA ASP A 98 -8.00 -2.12 18.90
C ASP A 98 -8.33 -1.45 17.55
N SER A 99 -9.52 -1.65 17.02
CA SER A 99 -9.92 -1.16 15.71
C SER A 99 -11.42 -0.97 15.60
N THR A 100 -11.84 0.16 15.05
CA THR A 100 -13.20 0.37 14.53
C THR A 100 -13.28 0.21 13.02
N HIS A 101 -12.15 -0.04 12.35
CA HIS A 101 -12.08 -0.27 10.92
C HIS A 101 -12.22 -1.76 10.58
N PRO A 102 -13.15 -2.16 9.69
CA PRO A 102 -13.47 -3.58 9.46
C PRO A 102 -12.32 -4.39 8.82
N GLY A 103 -11.38 -3.72 8.15
CA GLY A 103 -10.20 -4.35 7.54
C GLY A 103 -9.07 -4.70 8.53
N PHE A 104 -9.18 -4.29 9.80
CA PHE A 104 -8.15 -4.54 10.81
C PHE A 104 -8.77 -5.08 12.09
N SER A 105 -8.17 -6.14 12.62
CA SER A 105 -8.58 -6.79 13.86
C SER A 105 -7.45 -6.74 14.88
N ALA A 106 -7.82 -6.71 16.17
CA ALA A 106 -6.85 -6.82 17.25
C ALA A 106 -5.95 -8.05 17.06
N GLY A 107 -4.64 -7.83 17.15
CA GLY A 107 -3.63 -8.85 16.93
C GLY A 107 -2.95 -8.81 15.56
N ASP A 108 -3.55 -8.16 14.56
CA ASP A 108 -2.97 -8.01 13.22
C ASP A 108 -1.63 -7.27 13.26
N PHE A 109 -0.66 -7.71 12.47
CA PHE A 109 0.54 -6.93 12.21
C PHE A 109 0.31 -5.99 11.03
N VAL A 110 0.73 -4.75 11.16
CA VAL A 110 0.57 -3.71 10.15
C VAL A 110 1.88 -2.97 9.92
N SER A 111 2.09 -2.44 8.73
CA SER A 111 3.08 -1.37 8.52
C SER A 111 2.46 -0.17 7.82
N GLY A 112 3.06 1.00 8.01
CA GLY A 112 2.63 2.25 7.40
C GLY A 112 3.18 3.45 8.15
N MET A 113 2.62 4.63 7.87
CA MET A 113 2.94 5.85 8.60
C MET A 113 2.38 5.76 10.03
N THR A 114 3.25 5.93 11.02
CA THR A 114 2.94 5.91 12.45
C THR A 114 3.71 7.00 13.19
N GLY A 115 3.34 7.25 14.45
CA GLY A 115 4.09 8.15 15.32
C GLY A 115 5.32 7.47 15.91
N TRP A 116 6.35 8.26 16.20
CA TRP A 116 7.46 7.88 17.06
C TRP A 116 7.00 7.91 18.52
N GLU A 117 6.22 6.90 18.87
CA GLU A 117 5.58 6.73 20.17
C GLU A 117 5.29 5.23 20.40
N ASP A 118 5.02 4.84 21.65
CA ASP A 118 4.73 3.42 21.97
C ASP A 118 3.40 2.96 21.33
N TYR A 119 2.39 3.84 21.33
CA TYR A 119 1.06 3.59 20.77
C TYR A 119 0.59 4.76 19.90
N SER A 120 0.14 4.45 18.68
CA SER A 120 -0.39 5.44 17.73
C SER A 120 -1.85 5.18 17.42
N LEU A 121 -2.67 6.22 17.53
CA LEU A 121 -4.04 6.22 17.03
C LEU A 121 -4.02 6.67 15.57
N ILE A 122 -4.28 5.72 14.67
CA ILE A 122 -4.28 5.96 13.23
C ILE A 122 -5.71 6.28 12.78
N THR A 123 -5.97 7.54 12.47
CA THR A 123 -7.29 8.03 12.02
C THR A 123 -7.50 7.96 10.51
N LYS A 124 -6.49 7.49 9.77
CA LYS A 124 -6.54 7.21 8.33
C LYS A 124 -6.04 5.78 8.07
N PRO A 125 -6.82 4.74 8.46
CA PRO A 125 -6.37 3.35 8.41
C PRO A 125 -5.95 2.87 7.01
N GLU A 126 -6.41 3.56 5.96
CA GLU A 126 -6.05 3.28 4.56
C GLU A 126 -4.53 3.41 4.33
N GLN A 127 -3.84 4.18 5.19
CA GLN A 127 -2.40 4.32 5.10
C GLN A 127 -1.63 3.10 5.64
N LEU A 128 -2.30 2.20 6.37
CA LEU A 128 -1.73 0.98 6.92
C LEU A 128 -1.93 -0.19 5.95
N ARG A 129 -0.93 -1.05 5.82
CA ARG A 129 -1.08 -2.37 5.20
C ARG A 129 -0.94 -3.45 6.26
N LYS A 130 -1.88 -4.40 6.23
CA LYS A 130 -1.80 -5.65 6.98
C LYS A 130 -0.69 -6.55 6.44
N ILE A 131 0.21 -6.97 7.32
CA ILE A 131 1.30 -7.91 7.05
C ILE A 131 0.73 -9.31 7.15
N GLN A 132 0.87 -10.08 6.06
CA GLN A 132 0.49 -11.48 6.06
C GLN A 132 1.54 -12.33 6.77
N PRO A 133 1.15 -13.40 7.48
CA PRO A 133 2.09 -14.34 8.07
C PRO A 133 3.06 -14.87 7.01
N SER A 134 4.36 -14.73 7.27
CA SER A 134 5.42 -15.24 6.40
C SER A 134 6.66 -15.62 7.22
N ASP A 135 7.63 -16.22 6.56
CA ASP A 135 8.95 -16.56 7.08
C ASP A 135 9.91 -15.36 7.18
N ILE A 136 9.48 -14.18 6.70
CA ILE A 136 10.30 -12.97 6.67
C ILE A 136 10.18 -12.22 8.02
N PRO A 137 11.31 -11.78 8.62
CA PRO A 137 11.30 -10.91 9.80
C PRO A 137 10.43 -9.66 9.62
N LEU A 138 9.67 -9.30 10.65
CA LEU A 138 8.77 -8.14 10.62
C LEU A 138 9.50 -6.82 10.31
N SER A 139 10.75 -6.64 10.79
CA SER A 139 11.56 -5.45 10.54
C SER A 139 11.80 -5.20 9.05
N TYR A 140 11.87 -6.25 8.24
CA TYR A 140 12.17 -6.15 6.80
C TYR A 140 11.05 -5.44 6.03
N HIS A 141 9.85 -5.34 6.60
CA HIS A 141 8.76 -4.54 6.02
C HIS A 141 8.99 -3.02 6.10
N LEU A 142 10.02 -2.56 6.82
CA LEU A 142 10.51 -1.17 6.80
C LEU A 142 11.58 -0.91 5.74
N GLY A 143 12.03 -1.98 5.07
CA GLY A 143 13.23 -2.00 4.27
C GLY A 143 13.06 -2.86 3.02
N LEU A 144 13.72 -4.03 3.02
CA LEU A 144 13.76 -4.98 1.90
C LEU A 144 12.37 -5.28 1.31
N LEU A 145 11.38 -5.57 2.16
CA LEU A 145 10.05 -6.04 1.79
C LEU A 145 8.93 -5.10 2.24
N GLY A 146 9.17 -3.80 2.32
CA GLY A 146 8.03 -2.92 2.08
C GLY A 146 7.59 -3.20 0.63
N MET A 147 6.45 -3.80 0.26
CA MET A 147 5.32 -4.46 0.92
C MET A 147 4.64 -5.37 -0.15
N PRO A 148 4.55 -6.71 -0.06
CA PRO A 148 3.57 -7.49 -0.86
C PRO A 148 2.16 -7.40 -0.25
N GLY A 149 1.18 -6.81 -0.94
CA GLY A 149 -0.24 -6.93 -0.60
C GLY A 149 -1.10 -5.81 -1.14
N PHE A 150 -2.01 -6.15 -2.06
CA PHE A 150 -2.96 -5.26 -2.73
C PHE A 150 -3.78 -4.39 -1.75
N THR A 151 -3.62 -3.07 -1.86
CA THR A 151 -4.68 -2.05 -1.90
C THR A 151 -3.99 -0.73 -2.24
N ALA A 152 -4.27 -0.19 -3.42
CA ALA A 152 -3.57 0.96 -3.96
C ALA A 152 -4.09 2.28 -3.38
N LEU A 153 -3.93 2.52 -2.08
CA LEU A 153 -4.05 3.87 -1.55
C LEU A 153 -3.33 4.04 -0.21
N SER A 154 -2.01 3.94 -0.23
CA SER A 154 -1.21 4.53 0.84
C SER A 154 -0.02 5.27 0.25
N LEU A 155 0.12 6.54 0.64
CA LEU A 155 1.29 7.40 0.50
C LEU A 155 2.54 6.85 1.24
N SER A 156 2.56 5.55 1.56
CA SER A 156 3.62 4.87 2.29
C SER A 156 4.40 3.95 1.36
N LEU A 157 5.27 4.60 0.60
CA LEU A 157 6.10 3.98 -0.41
C LEU A 157 7.32 3.29 0.20
N SER A 158 7.58 2.06 -0.22
CA SER A 158 8.80 1.35 0.13
C SER A 158 10.03 1.95 -0.55
N LEU A 159 11.12 2.13 0.21
CA LEU A 159 12.44 2.47 -0.33
C LEU A 159 12.86 1.52 -1.45
N SER A 160 12.41 0.26 -1.43
CA SER A 160 12.84 -0.77 -2.37
C SER A 160 12.24 -0.63 -3.78
N LEU A 161 11.04 -0.03 -3.89
CA LEU A 161 10.45 0.31 -5.19
C LEU A 161 11.25 1.41 -5.90
N SER A 162 11.73 2.43 -5.17
CA SER A 162 12.63 3.44 -5.74
C SER A 162 13.91 2.83 -6.31
N LEU A 163 14.38 1.71 -5.75
CA LEU A 163 15.62 1.04 -6.19
C LEU A 163 15.38 0.34 -7.50
N TYR A 164 14.30 -0.42 -7.56
CA TYR A 164 13.91 -1.18 -8.74
C TYR A 164 13.58 -0.24 -9.91
N VAL A 165 12.78 0.79 -9.65
CA VAL A 165 12.44 1.81 -10.65
C VAL A 165 13.67 2.62 -11.04
N GLY A 166 14.39 3.16 -10.05
CA GLY A 166 15.58 3.96 -10.30
C GLY A 166 16.61 3.19 -11.12
N PHE A 167 16.77 1.89 -10.87
CA PHE A 167 17.69 1.06 -11.62
C PHE A 167 17.09 0.64 -12.98
N TYR A 168 15.99 -0.11 -13.03
CA TYR A 168 15.46 -0.67 -14.27
C TYR A 168 14.77 0.36 -15.18
N GLU A 169 13.97 1.28 -14.63
CA GLU A 169 13.21 2.25 -15.42
C GLU A 169 14.00 3.51 -15.74
N ILE A 170 14.74 4.06 -14.76
CA ILE A 170 15.47 5.32 -14.95
C ILE A 170 16.85 5.08 -15.56
N CYS A 171 17.60 4.08 -15.11
CA CYS A 171 18.92 3.79 -15.67
C CYS A 171 18.89 2.87 -16.91
N SER A 172 17.79 2.15 -17.17
CA SER A 172 17.65 1.19 -18.28
C SER A 172 18.95 0.39 -18.54
N PRO A 173 19.38 -0.43 -17.56
CA PRO A 173 20.71 -0.98 -17.52
C PRO A 173 20.92 -2.01 -18.62
N LYS A 174 22.16 -2.14 -19.08
CA LYS A 174 22.59 -3.17 -20.01
C LYS A 174 23.68 -4.02 -19.40
N LYS A 175 23.68 -5.30 -19.74
CA LYS A 175 24.73 -6.24 -19.33
C LYS A 175 26.11 -5.73 -19.76
N GLY A 176 27.06 -5.76 -18.83
CA GLY A 176 28.43 -5.28 -19.04
C GLY A 176 28.65 -3.78 -18.81
N GLU A 177 27.61 -3.01 -18.47
CA GLU A 177 27.78 -1.59 -18.13
C GLU A 177 28.45 -1.39 -16.77
N PHE A 178 29.13 -0.24 -16.63
CA PHE A 178 29.81 0.18 -15.42
C PHE A 178 28.89 1.03 -14.52
N VAL A 179 28.53 0.50 -13.36
CA VAL A 179 27.58 1.12 -12.42
C VAL A 179 28.30 1.62 -11.17
N PHE A 180 28.09 2.89 -10.85
CA PHE A 180 28.49 3.49 -9.57
C PHE A 180 27.24 3.79 -8.74
N VAL A 181 27.30 3.50 -7.44
CA VAL A 181 26.22 3.77 -6.49
C VAL A 181 26.81 4.56 -5.31
N SER A 182 26.27 5.75 -5.02
CA SER A 182 26.65 6.50 -3.82
C SER A 182 25.80 6.10 -2.61
N ALA A 183 26.32 6.30 -1.38
CA ALA A 183 25.71 5.83 -0.13
C ALA A 183 25.35 4.33 -0.14
N ALA A 184 26.23 3.52 -0.73
CA ALA A 184 25.86 2.18 -1.16
C ALA A 184 25.81 1.11 -0.06
N SER A 185 26.38 1.39 1.12
CA SER A 185 26.15 0.62 2.34
C SER A 185 24.82 0.95 3.03
N GLY A 186 24.06 1.94 2.55
CA GLY A 186 22.78 2.35 3.11
C GLY A 186 21.63 1.42 2.73
N ALA A 187 20.41 1.77 3.15
CA ALA A 187 19.20 1.00 2.84
C ALA A 187 18.96 0.81 1.34
N VAL A 188 19.24 1.86 0.56
CA VAL A 188 18.96 1.97 -0.88
C VAL A 188 20.07 1.29 -1.69
N GLY A 189 21.30 1.75 -1.54
CA GLY A 189 22.36 1.32 -2.45
C GLY A 189 22.81 -0.13 -2.27
N GLN A 190 22.59 -0.74 -1.10
CA GLN A 190 22.95 -2.15 -0.89
C GLN A 190 22.14 -3.08 -1.80
N ILE A 191 20.90 -2.71 -2.13
CA ILE A 191 20.03 -3.49 -3.03
C ILE A 191 20.29 -3.12 -4.49
N VAL A 192 20.40 -1.83 -4.82
CA VAL A 192 20.68 -1.38 -6.21
C VAL A 192 21.93 -2.07 -6.74
N GLY A 193 22.97 -2.11 -5.91
CA GLY A 193 24.21 -2.71 -6.34
C GLY A 193 24.11 -4.24 -6.52
N GLN A 194 23.37 -4.94 -5.66
CA GLN A 194 23.09 -6.38 -5.84
C GLN A 194 22.23 -6.66 -7.10
N LEU A 195 21.24 -5.81 -7.38
CA LEU A 195 20.44 -5.88 -8.61
C LEU A 195 21.31 -5.66 -9.85
N ALA A 196 22.22 -4.69 -9.81
CA ALA A 196 23.17 -4.46 -10.89
C ALA A 196 24.10 -5.66 -11.12
N LYS A 197 24.57 -6.31 -10.05
CA LYS A 197 25.35 -7.56 -10.13
C LYS A 197 24.53 -8.70 -10.74
N LEU A 198 23.28 -8.89 -10.31
CA LEU A 198 22.37 -9.91 -10.85
C LEU A 198 22.06 -9.65 -12.33
N HIS A 199 22.02 -8.39 -12.76
CA HIS A 199 21.85 -7.99 -14.16
C HIS A 199 23.13 -8.16 -15.00
N GLY A 200 24.26 -8.50 -14.38
CA GLY A 200 25.54 -8.72 -15.05
C GLY A 200 26.31 -7.42 -15.37
N CYS A 201 26.14 -6.39 -14.55
CA CYS A 201 26.93 -5.15 -14.61
C CYS A 201 28.21 -5.28 -13.77
N TYR A 202 29.20 -4.42 -14.07
CA TYR A 202 30.34 -4.18 -13.18
C TYR A 202 29.95 -3.11 -12.16
N VAL A 203 30.15 -3.37 -10.87
CA VAL A 203 29.64 -2.50 -9.80
C VAL A 203 30.72 -2.20 -8.75
N VAL A 204 30.95 -0.92 -8.49
CA VAL A 204 31.89 -0.41 -7.48
C VAL A 204 31.13 0.26 -6.33
N GLU A 205 31.56 -0.02 -5.09
CA GLU A 205 30.80 0.27 -3.86
C GLU A 205 31.68 0.79 -2.69
N LEU A 206 31.19 0.73 -1.44
CA LEU A 206 31.96 1.03 -0.22
C LEU A 206 32.21 -0.25 0.63
N LEU A 207 31.53 -1.38 0.38
CA LEU A 207 31.67 -2.64 1.14
C LEU A 207 31.78 -3.91 0.26
N LYS A 208 33.02 -4.35 -0.01
CA LYS A 208 33.30 -5.47 -0.93
C LYS A 208 32.84 -6.86 -0.43
N GLU A 209 32.99 -7.16 0.86
CA GLU A 209 32.97 -8.56 1.35
C GLU A 209 31.57 -9.14 1.60
N ARG A 210 30.54 -8.33 1.85
CA ARG A 210 29.19 -8.83 2.21
C ARG A 210 28.18 -8.89 1.08
N PHE A 211 28.32 -8.05 0.06
CA PHE A 211 27.28 -7.84 -0.95
C PHE A 211 27.71 -8.26 -2.37
N GLY A 212 28.91 -8.82 -2.54
CA GLY A 212 29.37 -9.38 -3.81
C GLY A 212 29.82 -8.37 -4.86
N PHE A 213 30.24 -7.17 -4.44
CA PHE A 213 30.71 -6.09 -5.32
C PHE A 213 32.10 -6.32 -5.90
N ASP A 214 32.37 -5.72 -7.07
CA ASP A 214 33.66 -5.90 -7.77
C ASP A 214 34.80 -5.12 -7.10
N ALA A 215 34.52 -3.90 -6.64
CA ALA A 215 35.48 -3.07 -5.91
C ALA A 215 34.78 -2.13 -4.92
N ALA A 216 35.54 -1.54 -3.99
CA ALA A 216 35.02 -0.53 -3.09
C ALA A 216 36.05 0.50 -2.59
N PHE A 217 35.61 1.71 -2.21
CA PHE A 217 36.47 2.75 -1.60
C PHE A 217 35.77 3.63 -0.57
N ASN A 218 36.52 4.10 0.44
CA ASN A 218 36.02 5.03 1.45
C ASN A 218 36.22 6.48 1.01
N TYR A 219 35.15 7.15 0.58
CA TYR A 219 35.21 8.55 0.10
C TYR A 219 35.76 9.55 1.13
N LYS A 220 35.69 9.26 2.44
CA LYS A 220 36.22 10.14 3.50
C LYS A 220 37.76 10.11 3.58
N GLU A 221 38.38 9.08 3.03
CA GLU A 221 39.84 8.90 2.99
C GLU A 221 40.44 9.34 1.65
N GLU A 222 39.60 9.66 0.66
CA GLU A 222 40.05 10.09 -0.66
C GLU A 222 40.26 11.61 -0.69
N PRO A 223 41.49 12.08 -0.97
CA PRO A 223 41.75 13.52 -1.12
C PRO A 223 41.20 14.08 -2.44
N ASP A 224 40.99 13.21 -3.44
CA ASP A 224 40.47 13.55 -4.76
C ASP A 224 39.49 12.47 -5.24
N LEU A 225 38.19 12.79 -5.20
CA LEU A 225 37.12 11.90 -5.63
C LEU A 225 37.15 11.64 -7.14
N THR A 226 37.58 12.61 -7.95
CA THR A 226 37.67 12.44 -9.41
C THR A 226 38.75 11.43 -9.76
N ALA A 227 39.92 11.53 -9.12
CA ALA A 227 41.00 10.56 -9.28
C ALA A 227 40.59 9.18 -8.74
N ALA A 228 39.94 9.12 -7.57
CA ALA A 228 39.46 7.88 -6.99
C ALA A 228 38.52 7.14 -7.95
N LEU A 229 37.49 7.81 -8.47
CA LEU A 229 36.56 7.25 -9.45
C LEU A 229 37.30 6.76 -10.70
N LYS A 230 38.29 7.50 -11.21
CA LYS A 230 39.07 7.09 -12.38
C LYS A 230 39.88 5.81 -12.14
N ARG A 231 40.36 5.57 -10.91
CA ARG A 231 41.08 4.31 -10.56
C ARG A 231 40.17 3.09 -10.65
N TYR A 232 38.91 3.21 -10.25
CA TYR A 232 37.94 2.11 -10.27
C TYR A 232 37.16 2.02 -11.58
N PHE A 233 37.03 3.12 -12.31
CA PHE A 233 36.37 3.22 -13.60
C PHE A 233 37.34 3.78 -14.66
N PRO A 234 38.38 3.01 -15.06
CA PRO A 234 39.35 3.48 -16.04
C PRO A 234 38.67 3.84 -17.38
N GLU A 235 37.62 3.11 -17.75
CA GLU A 235 36.80 3.31 -18.95
C GLU A 235 35.63 4.30 -18.75
N GLY A 236 35.46 4.82 -17.53
CA GLY A 236 34.37 5.71 -17.13
C GLY A 236 33.10 4.98 -16.66
N ILE A 237 32.09 5.75 -16.27
CA ILE A 237 30.86 5.29 -15.62
C ILE A 237 29.67 5.38 -16.61
N ASP A 238 28.97 4.28 -16.83
CA ASP A 238 27.77 4.26 -17.69
C ASP A 238 26.51 4.66 -16.90
N ILE A 239 26.41 4.23 -15.64
CA ILE A 239 25.26 4.46 -14.78
C ILE A 239 25.73 4.96 -13.43
N TYR A 240 25.14 6.07 -12.97
CA TYR A 240 25.30 6.55 -11.61
C TYR A 240 23.95 6.59 -10.90
N PHE A 241 23.83 5.80 -9.84
CA PHE A 241 22.69 5.88 -8.93
C PHE A 241 23.01 6.86 -7.80
N GLU A 242 22.40 8.04 -7.86
CA GLU A 242 22.73 9.21 -7.05
C GLU A 242 21.85 9.30 -5.79
N ASN A 243 22.50 9.17 -4.63
CA ASN A 243 21.91 9.28 -3.29
C ASN A 243 22.52 10.40 -2.43
N VAL A 244 23.66 10.97 -2.82
CA VAL A 244 24.51 11.86 -2.01
C VAL A 244 24.57 13.29 -2.55
N GLY A 245 24.74 13.50 -3.85
CA GLY A 245 24.93 14.82 -4.45
C GLY A 245 26.28 15.47 -4.07
N GLY A 246 26.36 16.80 -4.21
CA GLY A 246 27.52 17.58 -3.79
C GLY A 246 28.81 17.23 -4.54
N PRO A 247 29.99 17.28 -3.87
CA PRO A 247 31.28 17.02 -4.52
C PRO A 247 31.40 15.65 -5.20
N MET A 248 30.68 14.63 -4.71
CA MET A 248 30.65 13.31 -5.34
C MET A 248 29.99 13.39 -6.74
N LEU A 249 28.84 14.06 -6.85
CA LEU A 249 28.18 14.27 -8.14
C LEU A 249 29.08 15.02 -9.13
N ASP A 250 29.74 16.08 -8.66
CA ASP A 250 30.67 16.86 -9.47
C ASP A 250 31.83 16.00 -10.00
N ALA A 251 32.37 15.10 -9.16
CA ALA A 251 33.42 14.16 -9.55
C ALA A 251 32.92 13.07 -10.51
N VAL A 252 31.68 12.59 -10.33
CA VAL A 252 31.07 11.58 -11.21
C VAL A 252 30.82 12.15 -12.60
N LEU A 253 30.28 13.37 -12.72
CA LEU A 253 30.03 14.02 -14.02
C LEU A 253 31.29 14.01 -14.93
N LEU A 254 32.46 14.24 -14.34
CA LEU A 254 33.75 14.19 -15.05
C LEU A 254 34.17 12.77 -15.46
N ASN A 255 33.73 11.73 -14.73
CA ASN A 255 34.03 10.33 -15.00
C ASN A 255 32.94 9.57 -15.77
N MET A 256 31.77 10.18 -16.03
CA MET A 256 30.72 9.56 -16.85
C MET A 256 31.19 9.27 -18.27
N ARG A 257 30.64 8.22 -18.88
CA ARG A 257 30.77 7.88 -20.30
C ARG A 257 29.76 8.64 -21.14
N THR A 258 29.99 8.64 -22.45
CA THR A 258 29.02 9.18 -23.42
C THR A 258 27.73 8.37 -23.37
N HIS A 259 26.56 9.03 -23.36
CA HIS A 259 25.24 8.43 -23.14
C HIS A 259 25.06 7.78 -21.76
N GLY A 260 25.86 8.19 -20.78
CA GLY A 260 25.67 7.74 -19.42
C GLY A 260 24.34 8.23 -18.81
N ARG A 261 23.85 7.53 -17.78
CA ARG A 261 22.59 7.85 -17.10
C ARG A 261 22.79 8.08 -15.62
N ILE A 262 22.12 9.09 -15.07
CA ILE A 262 22.15 9.42 -13.65
C ILE A 262 20.72 9.39 -13.12
N ALA A 263 20.41 8.40 -12.28
CA ALA A 263 19.15 8.35 -11.55
C ALA A 263 19.31 9.11 -10.22
N VAL A 264 18.68 10.28 -10.13
CA VAL A 264 18.74 11.15 -8.95
C VAL A 264 17.67 10.72 -7.95
N CYS A 265 18.03 9.79 -7.07
CA CYS A 265 17.16 9.27 -6.00
C CYS A 265 17.16 10.19 -4.78
N GLY A 266 18.33 10.75 -4.43
CA GLY A 266 18.46 11.68 -3.32
C GLY A 266 19.79 12.43 -3.33
N MET A 267 19.89 13.46 -2.50
CA MET A 267 21.14 14.22 -2.31
C MET A 267 21.42 14.44 -0.83
N VAL A 268 21.81 13.36 -0.14
CA VAL A 268 22.05 13.32 1.32
C VAL A 268 23.20 14.23 1.81
N SER A 269 23.99 14.83 0.92
CA SER A 269 24.99 15.83 1.31
C SER A 269 24.39 17.24 1.45
N GLN A 270 23.22 17.50 0.87
CA GLN A 270 22.63 18.84 0.74
C GLN A 270 21.66 19.19 1.89
N HIS A 271 21.89 18.67 3.09
CA HIS A 271 20.96 18.79 4.22
C HIS A 271 20.99 20.13 4.96
N GLY A 272 21.81 21.11 4.56
CA GLY A 272 21.73 22.47 5.09
C GLY A 272 21.23 23.40 4.00
N VAL A 273 20.13 24.12 4.23
CA VAL A 273 19.59 25.08 3.23
C VAL A 273 20.38 26.40 3.27
N THR A 274 21.10 26.64 4.34
CA THR A 274 21.84 27.89 4.57
C THR A 274 23.09 28.03 3.69
N SER A 275 23.56 26.96 3.03
CA SER A 275 24.72 27.01 2.11
C SER A 275 24.77 25.77 1.21
N PRO A 276 23.89 25.65 0.20
CA PRO A 276 23.94 24.53 -0.74
C PRO A 276 25.26 24.53 -1.51
N VAL A 277 25.84 23.34 -1.72
CA VAL A 277 27.07 23.19 -2.51
C VAL A 277 26.68 23.15 -3.98
N GLY A 278 27.20 24.11 -4.76
CA GLY A 278 26.97 24.16 -6.20
C GLY A 278 27.55 22.95 -6.93
N ILE A 279 26.90 22.53 -8.01
CA ILE A 279 27.40 21.52 -8.96
C ILE A 279 27.97 22.29 -10.15
N HIS A 280 29.27 22.16 -10.38
CA HIS A 280 30.03 22.98 -11.32
C HIS A 280 30.26 22.30 -12.68
N ASN A 281 30.17 20.97 -12.73
CA ASN A 281 30.51 20.19 -13.92
C ASN A 281 29.31 19.81 -14.80
N LEU A 282 28.19 20.52 -14.70
CA LEU A 282 26.95 20.25 -15.46
C LEU A 282 27.13 20.34 -16.99
N PHE A 283 28.15 21.05 -17.49
CA PHE A 283 28.49 21.05 -18.91
C PHE A 283 28.82 19.63 -19.45
N SER A 284 29.20 18.70 -18.56
CA SER A 284 29.36 17.28 -18.89
C SER A 284 28.08 16.66 -19.46
N LEU A 285 26.90 17.14 -19.05
CA LEU A 285 25.62 16.66 -19.58
C LEU A 285 25.51 16.85 -21.09
N ILE A 286 25.96 18.00 -21.60
CA ILE A 286 25.97 18.31 -23.02
C ILE A 286 27.09 17.52 -23.71
N SER A 287 28.33 17.70 -23.24
CA SER A 287 29.51 17.14 -23.89
C SER A 287 29.54 15.62 -23.89
N LYS A 288 28.79 14.94 -23.01
CA LYS A 288 28.68 13.47 -22.96
C LYS A 288 27.26 12.98 -23.23
N ARG A 289 26.29 13.87 -23.50
CA ARG A 289 24.88 13.50 -23.74
C ARG A 289 24.33 12.62 -22.62
N ILE A 290 24.59 13.02 -21.38
CA ILE A 290 24.17 12.29 -20.19
C ILE A 290 22.70 12.61 -19.92
N ASP A 291 21.93 11.58 -19.60
CA ASP A 291 20.57 11.76 -19.10
C ASP A 291 20.59 11.79 -17.58
N MET A 292 20.12 12.88 -16.97
CA MET A 292 20.10 13.07 -15.51
C MET A 292 18.68 13.35 -15.06
N LYS A 293 18.07 12.37 -14.37
CA LYS A 293 16.63 12.38 -14.09
C LYS A 293 16.36 12.11 -12.62
N GLY A 294 15.68 13.06 -11.99
CA GLY A 294 15.03 12.86 -10.70
C GLY A 294 13.77 12.05 -10.87
N PHE A 295 13.44 11.25 -9.85
CA PHE A 295 12.22 10.46 -9.82
C PHE A 295 11.71 10.39 -8.39
N ILE A 296 10.40 10.34 -8.23
CA ILE A 296 9.76 10.04 -6.96
C ILE A 296 9.08 8.70 -7.11
N GLN A 297 9.29 7.82 -6.15
CA GLN A 297 8.83 6.44 -6.26
C GLN A 297 7.28 6.35 -6.33
N SER A 298 6.56 7.41 -5.90
CA SER A 298 5.09 7.53 -5.95
C SER A 298 4.53 7.34 -7.35
N ASP A 299 5.29 7.77 -8.35
CA ASP A 299 4.84 7.84 -9.73
C ASP A 299 4.87 6.44 -10.39
N TYR A 300 5.50 5.47 -9.73
CA TYR A 300 5.78 4.13 -10.25
C TYR A 300 5.10 3.02 -9.44
N HIS A 301 4.08 3.38 -8.66
CA HIS A 301 3.31 2.44 -7.86
C HIS A 301 2.76 1.22 -8.62
N HIS A 302 2.50 1.38 -9.92
CA HIS A 302 2.00 0.30 -10.79
C HIS A 302 3.00 -0.86 -10.96
N LEU A 303 4.31 -0.61 -10.82
CA LEU A 303 5.36 -1.64 -10.94
C LEU A 303 5.61 -2.42 -9.64
N PHE A 304 4.91 -2.05 -8.57
CA PHE A 304 5.18 -2.59 -7.24
C PHE A 304 4.91 -4.08 -7.08
N PRO A 305 3.81 -4.66 -7.61
CA PRO A 305 3.58 -6.10 -7.51
C PRO A 305 4.75 -6.90 -8.13
N GLN A 306 5.17 -6.51 -9.34
CA GLN A 306 6.31 -7.13 -10.03
C GLN A 306 7.59 -7.03 -9.20
N PHE A 307 7.90 -5.83 -8.68
CA PHE A 307 9.07 -5.60 -7.83
C PHE A 307 9.10 -6.55 -6.63
N VAL A 308 7.97 -6.73 -5.95
CA VAL A 308 7.91 -7.55 -4.75
C VAL A 308 8.12 -9.03 -5.07
N ASP A 309 7.52 -9.52 -6.16
CA ASP A 309 7.70 -10.90 -6.58
C ASP A 309 9.16 -11.19 -6.91
N ASP A 310 9.81 -10.29 -7.66
CA ASP A 310 11.22 -10.42 -8.05
C ASP A 310 12.17 -10.38 -6.84
N ILE A 311 12.02 -9.40 -5.94
CA ILE A 311 12.87 -9.30 -4.75
C ILE A 311 12.63 -10.46 -3.78
N THR A 312 11.36 -10.84 -3.57
CA THR A 312 11.03 -11.95 -2.66
C THR A 312 11.63 -13.26 -3.19
N LYS A 313 11.57 -13.50 -4.50
CA LYS A 313 12.21 -14.65 -5.14
C LYS A 313 13.72 -14.60 -4.97
N HIS A 314 14.36 -13.48 -5.28
CA HIS A 314 15.81 -13.35 -5.12
C HIS A 314 16.28 -13.49 -3.67
N TYR A 315 15.52 -12.97 -2.72
CA TYR A 315 15.80 -13.15 -1.30
C TYR A 315 15.68 -14.62 -0.87
N ARG A 316 14.59 -15.30 -1.23
CA ARG A 316 14.38 -16.73 -0.92
C ARG A 316 15.42 -17.64 -1.57
N ASP A 317 15.86 -17.30 -2.78
CA ASP A 317 16.94 -17.99 -3.49
C ASP A 317 18.33 -17.72 -2.86
N GLY A 318 18.43 -16.85 -1.85
CA GLY A 318 19.71 -16.44 -1.25
C GLY A 318 20.58 -15.57 -2.16
N LYS A 319 20.00 -14.99 -3.22
CA LYS A 319 20.69 -14.14 -4.21
C LYS A 319 20.81 -12.69 -3.74
N ILE A 320 19.95 -12.26 -2.81
CA ILE A 320 20.01 -10.94 -2.18
C ILE A 320 20.20 -11.11 -0.68
N VAL A 321 21.19 -10.41 -0.13
CA VAL A 321 21.46 -10.27 1.29
C VAL A 321 21.03 -8.88 1.75
N TYR A 322 20.37 -8.81 2.91
CA TYR A 322 19.91 -7.55 3.50
C TYR A 322 20.51 -7.32 4.88
N VAL A 323 20.97 -6.10 5.13
CA VAL A 323 21.58 -5.69 6.40
C VAL A 323 20.79 -4.53 7.01
N GLU A 324 20.36 -4.73 8.25
CA GLU A 324 19.74 -3.73 9.11
C GLU A 324 20.73 -3.27 10.20
N ASP A 325 20.73 -1.97 10.49
CA ASP A 325 21.35 -1.38 11.66
C ASP A 325 20.25 -1.12 12.68
N VAL A 326 20.30 -1.82 13.80
CA VAL A 326 19.20 -1.88 14.77
C VAL A 326 19.55 -1.09 16.02
N SER A 327 18.82 0.00 16.27
CA SER A 327 18.83 0.71 17.55
C SER A 327 17.71 0.20 18.46
N VAL A 328 17.96 0.12 19.76
CA VAL A 328 17.04 -0.46 20.73
C VAL A 328 16.51 0.65 21.66
N GLY A 329 15.18 0.70 21.80
CA GLY A 329 14.46 1.67 22.61
C GLY A 329 14.09 2.92 21.82
N LEU A 330 12.90 3.47 22.08
CA LEU A 330 12.42 4.72 21.50
C LEU A 330 13.35 5.90 21.81
N GLU A 331 14.00 5.88 22.98
CA GLU A 331 15.01 6.84 23.44
C GLU A 331 16.24 6.93 22.51
N SER A 332 16.56 5.87 21.78
CA SER A 332 17.69 5.82 20.85
C SER A 332 17.35 6.42 19.47
N GLY A 333 16.06 6.63 19.18
CA GLY A 333 15.56 7.12 17.89
C GLY A 333 16.23 8.42 17.41
N PRO A 334 16.29 9.49 18.24
CA PRO A 334 16.97 10.73 17.86
C PRO A 334 18.43 10.53 17.44
N ALA A 335 19.20 9.77 18.21
CA ALA A 335 20.61 9.49 17.92
C ALA A 335 20.77 8.65 16.65
N ALA A 336 19.90 7.65 16.44
CA ALA A 336 19.87 6.83 15.24
C ALA A 336 19.56 7.67 13.99
N PHE A 337 18.57 8.56 14.06
CA PHE A 337 18.22 9.46 12.96
C PHE A 337 19.32 10.46 12.63
N VAL A 338 19.93 11.10 13.64
CA VAL A 338 21.09 11.99 13.42
C VAL A 338 22.28 11.22 12.86
N GLY A 339 22.45 9.96 13.27
CA GLY A 339 23.47 9.03 12.79
C GLY A 339 23.49 8.88 11.26
N LEU A 340 22.32 8.87 10.62
CA LEU A 340 22.17 8.77 9.15
C LEU A 340 23.02 9.80 8.40
N PHE A 341 23.04 11.05 8.89
CA PHE A 341 23.69 12.16 8.22
C PHE A 341 25.20 12.22 8.46
N SER A 342 25.69 11.40 9.39
CA SER A 342 27.12 11.19 9.63
C SER A 342 27.66 9.90 8.97
N GLY A 343 26.78 9.10 8.37
CA GLY A 343 27.09 7.77 7.85
C GLY A 343 27.52 6.81 8.96
N ARG A 344 26.90 6.91 10.14
CA ARG A 344 27.16 6.00 11.28
C ARG A 344 26.50 4.63 11.05
N ASN A 345 25.39 4.58 10.34
CA ASN A 345 24.64 3.36 10.11
C ASN A 345 25.33 2.48 9.06
N VAL A 346 25.32 1.16 9.29
CA VAL A 346 25.71 0.16 8.29
C VAL A 346 24.48 -0.66 7.93
N GLY A 347 23.87 -0.36 6.78
CA GLY A 347 22.60 -0.93 6.36
C GLY A 347 21.41 -0.01 6.63
N LYS A 348 20.21 -0.59 6.65
CA LYS A 348 18.96 0.14 6.93
C LYS A 348 18.82 0.42 8.42
N GLN A 349 18.75 1.69 8.80
CA GLN A 349 18.52 2.06 10.20
C GLN A 349 17.06 1.78 10.61
N VAL A 350 16.90 0.92 11.61
CA VAL A 350 15.63 0.58 12.24
C VAL A 350 15.77 0.77 13.75
N SER A 351 14.76 1.37 14.38
CA SER A 351 14.65 1.45 15.83
C SER A 351 13.59 0.45 16.31
N ILE A 352 13.91 -0.36 17.32
CA ILE A 352 13.00 -1.34 17.92
C ILE A 352 12.54 -0.83 19.27
N ASP A 353 11.24 -0.86 19.53
CA ASP A 353 10.73 -0.65 20.89
C ASP A 353 10.59 -1.99 21.62
N LEU A 354 11.52 -2.26 22.55
CA LEU A 354 11.52 -3.49 23.34
C LEU A 354 10.68 -3.32 24.60
N PHE A 355 9.40 -3.71 24.51
CA PHE A 355 8.63 -4.18 25.66
C PHE A 355 7.95 -5.53 25.37
N LEU A 356 8.67 -6.43 24.68
CA LEU A 356 8.33 -7.85 24.59
C LEU A 356 9.56 -8.73 24.88
N PRO A 357 9.55 -9.54 25.96
CA PRO A 357 10.62 -10.50 26.27
C PRO A 357 10.85 -11.60 25.21
N TRP A 358 10.03 -11.68 24.16
CA TRP A 358 9.98 -12.81 23.23
C TRP A 358 10.75 -12.61 21.91
N ILE A 359 11.01 -11.37 21.48
CA ILE A 359 11.55 -11.07 20.13
C ILE A 359 13.05 -11.41 20.01
N ILE A 360 13.78 -11.52 21.13
CA ILE A 360 15.23 -11.81 21.13
C ILE A 360 15.53 -13.29 20.77
N ARG A 361 14.53 -14.18 20.74
CA ARG A 361 14.72 -15.60 20.35
C ARG A 361 14.57 -15.90 18.86
N SER A 362 14.14 -14.94 18.04
CA SER A 362 13.90 -15.15 16.60
C SER A 362 15.08 -14.73 15.72
N ILE A 363 16.19 -14.29 16.30
CA ILE A 363 17.43 -14.01 15.57
C ILE A 363 18.21 -15.34 15.46
N PRO A 364 18.33 -15.96 14.27
CA PRO A 364 19.16 -17.13 14.13
C PRO A 364 20.64 -16.76 14.38
N PRO A 365 21.43 -17.60 15.08
CA PRO A 365 22.85 -17.35 15.21
C PRO A 365 23.50 -17.45 13.83
N HIS A 366 24.22 -16.41 13.45
CA HIS A 366 24.96 -16.33 12.20
C HIS A 366 26.01 -17.46 12.13
N PRO A 367 26.11 -18.22 11.03
CA PRO A 367 27.26 -19.09 10.83
C PRO A 367 28.45 -18.18 10.47
N SER A 368 29.46 -18.15 11.32
CA SER A 368 30.78 -17.61 10.96
C SER A 368 31.83 -18.66 11.24
N THR A 369 32.36 -19.24 10.17
CA THR A 369 33.68 -19.86 10.16
C THR A 369 34.68 -18.81 9.70
N HIS A 370 35.38 -18.18 10.64
CA HIS A 370 36.85 -18.19 10.73
C HIS A 370 37.34 -17.19 11.78
N LYS A 371 38.28 -17.69 12.58
CA LYS A 371 38.95 -17.04 13.70
C LYS A 371 39.68 -15.75 13.27
N ALA A 372 39.30 -14.61 13.84
CA ALA A 372 40.22 -13.49 14.03
C ALA A 372 39.91 -12.77 15.35
N ARG A 373 40.86 -12.84 16.29
CA ARG A 373 40.86 -12.14 17.57
C ARG A 373 40.99 -10.63 17.32
N VAL A 374 40.03 -9.83 17.78
CA VAL A 374 40.31 -8.45 18.24
C VAL A 374 39.54 -8.20 19.55
N LYS A 375 40.31 -7.91 20.60
CA LYS A 375 39.86 -7.55 21.95
C LYS A 375 39.37 -6.10 21.99
N ARG A 376 38.26 -5.84 22.71
CA ARG A 376 37.95 -4.68 23.60
C ARG A 376 36.43 -4.76 23.91
N ALA A 377 35.98 -5.16 25.10
CA ALA A 377 36.01 -4.46 26.40
C ALA A 377 35.28 -3.10 26.38
N VAL A 378 33.99 -3.10 26.75
CA VAL A 378 33.35 -2.00 27.50
C VAL A 378 32.36 -2.63 28.49
N CYS A 379 32.65 -2.41 29.77
CA CYS A 379 31.78 -2.68 30.92
C CYS A 379 30.66 -1.65 30.96
N LEU A 380 29.46 -2.06 31.38
CA LEU A 380 28.61 -1.25 32.28
C LEU A 380 27.78 -2.19 33.15
N CYS A 381 27.90 -1.96 34.46
CA CYS A 381 27.27 -2.66 35.56
C CYS A 381 25.83 -2.16 35.80
N PRO A 382 25.05 -2.88 36.65
CA PRO A 382 23.59 -2.99 36.56
C PRO A 382 22.87 -2.10 37.58
N PHE A 383 21.60 -1.79 37.30
CA PHE A 383 20.63 -1.36 38.31
C PHE A 383 19.28 -2.02 38.04
N ILE A 384 18.69 -2.53 39.13
CA ILE A 384 17.32 -3.03 39.30
C ILE A 384 17.10 -4.51 38.94
N TYR A 385 17.54 -5.36 39.87
CA TYR A 385 16.87 -6.59 40.27
C TYR A 385 15.93 -6.23 41.44
N ASP A 386 14.63 -6.50 41.32
CA ASP A 386 13.79 -6.91 42.44
C ASP A 386 12.45 -7.43 41.90
N GLN A 387 11.92 -8.48 42.54
CA GLN A 387 10.72 -9.26 42.22
C GLN A 387 10.92 -10.46 41.27
N LEU A 388 11.39 -11.60 41.82
CA LEU A 388 10.77 -12.95 41.76
C LEU A 388 11.78 -14.04 42.24
N PRO A 389 11.31 -15.20 42.76
CA PRO A 389 11.97 -15.97 43.82
C PRO A 389 13.07 -16.96 43.39
N TRP A 390 13.73 -17.49 44.42
CA TRP A 390 15.12 -17.94 44.57
C TRP A 390 15.39 -19.43 44.39
N GLU A 391 14.60 -20.16 43.61
CA GLU A 391 14.83 -21.60 43.42
C GLU A 391 15.28 -21.89 41.98
N TRP A 392 16.35 -22.70 41.84
CA TRP A 392 16.91 -23.31 40.61
C TRP A 392 18.20 -22.76 39.99
N TRP A 393 19.11 -22.18 40.78
CA TRP A 393 20.54 -22.16 40.41
C TRP A 393 21.24 -23.46 40.83
N LEU A 394 21.65 -24.31 39.86
CA LEU A 394 22.71 -25.35 39.87
C LEU A 394 22.40 -26.28 38.67
N LEU A 395 23.23 -26.54 37.65
CA LEU A 395 24.67 -26.71 37.55
C LEU A 395 25.18 -26.43 36.11
N LEU A 396 26.45 -26.04 36.07
CA LEU A 396 27.26 -25.65 34.92
C LEU A 396 27.71 -26.81 34.01
N ARG A 397 27.68 -26.54 32.69
CA ARG A 397 28.83 -26.59 31.76
C ARG A 397 29.57 -27.93 31.56
N VAL A 398 29.40 -28.54 30.38
CA VAL A 398 30.49 -29.24 29.65
C VAL A 398 30.34 -28.96 28.14
N GLU A 399 31.34 -28.31 27.56
CA GLU A 399 31.60 -28.22 26.12
C GLU A 399 32.38 -29.47 25.67
N GLN A 400 32.11 -30.02 24.48
CA GLN A 400 33.05 -30.40 23.39
C GLN A 400 32.35 -31.26 22.30
N PRO A 401 32.89 -31.33 21.06
CA PRO A 401 32.09 -31.34 19.83
C PRO A 401 32.19 -32.63 18.98
N GLY A 402 31.22 -32.82 18.08
CA GLY A 402 31.34 -33.61 16.85
C GLY A 402 30.43 -34.83 16.76
N GLU A 403 29.47 -34.79 15.82
CA GLU A 403 29.23 -35.81 14.76
C GLU A 403 27.86 -35.57 14.10
N LEU A 404 27.89 -35.56 12.76
CA LEU A 404 26.71 -35.60 11.90
C LEU A 404 26.15 -37.04 11.89
N LEU A 405 24.83 -37.13 11.68
CA LEU A 405 24.06 -38.24 11.11
C LEU A 405 23.33 -39.22 12.06
N PHE A 406 22.00 -39.18 11.86
CA PHE A 406 21.02 -40.26 11.91
C PHE A 406 20.40 -40.71 13.25
N PHE A 407 19.10 -40.99 13.10
CA PHE A 407 18.17 -41.74 13.94
C PHE A 407 17.36 -41.01 15.02
N ALA A 408 16.10 -40.78 14.62
CA ALA A 408 14.94 -40.97 15.46
C ALA A 408 15.02 -42.27 16.30
N SER A 409 14.33 -42.23 17.44
CA SER A 409 14.06 -43.31 18.40
C SER A 409 15.01 -43.36 19.61
N GLY A 410 14.39 -43.25 20.78
CA GLY A 410 15.04 -43.21 22.10
C GLY A 410 14.12 -42.47 23.09
N ILE A 411 12.83 -42.77 23.09
CA ILE A 411 12.20 -43.71 24.03
C ILE A 411 12.06 -43.07 25.41
N PHE A 412 10.81 -42.79 25.80
CA PHE A 412 10.14 -43.58 26.85
C PHE A 412 11.08 -44.14 27.92
N HIS A 413 11.82 -43.27 28.61
CA HIS A 413 12.59 -43.65 29.79
C HIS A 413 12.11 -42.84 31.00
N SER A 414 10.82 -43.01 31.33
CA SER A 414 10.31 -42.63 32.65
C SER A 414 9.09 -43.44 33.10
N ILE A 415 8.89 -44.67 32.60
CA ILE A 415 7.93 -45.60 33.21
C ILE A 415 8.45 -47.04 33.07
N ARG A 416 9.47 -47.40 33.85
CA ARG A 416 9.66 -48.73 34.46
C ARG A 416 10.96 -48.79 35.26
N THR A 417 10.93 -48.26 36.48
CA THR A 417 11.88 -48.69 37.52
C THR A 417 11.25 -48.56 38.92
N GLN A 418 10.07 -49.14 39.04
CA GLN A 418 9.51 -49.73 40.27
C GLN A 418 8.73 -50.93 39.72
N VAL A 419 8.91 -52.20 40.07
CA VAL A 419 9.39 -52.86 41.27
C VAL A 419 9.88 -54.24 40.82
N ARG A 420 11.05 -54.69 41.29
CA ARG A 420 11.33 -56.12 41.48
C ARG A 420 12.24 -56.31 42.70
N THR A 421 11.61 -56.66 43.82
CA THR A 421 12.19 -57.54 44.84
C THR A 421 11.11 -58.55 45.23
N ALA A 422 11.37 -59.82 44.91
CA ALA A 422 10.94 -61.12 45.47
C ALA A 422 9.83 -61.12 46.55
N LYS A 423 8.87 -62.08 46.67
CA LYS A 423 8.90 -63.58 46.56
C LYS A 423 7.47 -64.14 46.92
N PRO A 424 7.18 -65.46 47.02
CA PRO A 424 6.62 -66.37 46.00
C PRO A 424 5.24 -67.03 46.33
N GLY A 425 4.59 -67.71 45.35
CA GLY A 425 3.63 -68.81 45.61
C GLY A 425 2.54 -69.07 44.54
N PHE A 426 2.59 -70.26 43.90
CA PHE A 426 1.55 -71.07 43.20
C PHE A 426 0.67 -70.39 42.12
N GLU A 427 0.84 -70.69 40.82
CA GLU A 427 0.42 -71.87 40.01
C GLU A 427 -0.92 -71.64 39.26
N GLU A 428 -0.78 -71.57 37.93
CA GLU A 428 -1.74 -72.01 36.88
C GLU A 428 -2.95 -71.11 36.46
N PRO A 429 -3.59 -71.32 35.28
CA PRO A 429 -3.30 -70.51 34.09
C PRO A 429 -4.53 -69.88 33.40
N GLU A 430 -4.26 -69.05 32.39
CA GLU A 430 -5.11 -68.68 31.24
C GLU A 430 -6.45 -67.93 31.46
N GLU A 431 -6.72 -67.05 30.49
CA GLU A 431 -7.99 -66.34 30.24
C GLU A 431 -8.43 -65.24 31.21
N THR A 432 -7.92 -64.01 31.01
CA THR A 432 -8.76 -62.80 30.91
C THR A 432 -7.94 -61.58 30.53
N CYS A 433 -7.72 -61.39 29.23
CA CYS A 433 -7.52 -60.03 28.70
C CYS A 433 -7.90 -59.94 27.22
N PHE A 434 -9.07 -60.48 26.87
CA PHE A 434 -9.68 -60.30 25.55
C PHE A 434 -10.50 -59.00 25.41
N TYR A 435 -10.36 -58.05 26.35
CA TYR A 435 -11.18 -56.83 26.39
C TYR A 435 -10.41 -55.50 26.47
N CYS A 436 -9.08 -55.47 26.26
CA CYS A 436 -8.33 -54.21 26.20
C CYS A 436 -7.42 -54.06 24.96
N LEU A 437 -7.47 -55.01 24.02
CA LEU A 437 -6.74 -54.92 22.74
C LEU A 437 -7.64 -54.54 21.55
N SER A 438 -8.95 -54.33 21.76
CA SER A 438 -9.90 -53.93 20.71
C SER A 438 -10.15 -52.42 20.59
N GLU A 439 -9.87 -51.61 21.63
CA GLU A 439 -10.16 -50.15 21.57
C GLU A 439 -9.01 -49.30 21.00
N MET A 440 -7.76 -49.74 21.03
CA MET A 440 -6.65 -48.95 20.47
C MET A 440 -6.38 -49.18 18.98
N ALA A 441 -6.93 -50.25 18.39
CA ALA A 441 -6.84 -50.52 16.95
C ALA A 441 -7.97 -49.83 16.13
N ALA A 442 -9.03 -49.37 16.80
CA ALA A 442 -10.11 -48.62 16.16
C ALA A 442 -9.74 -47.14 15.93
N HIS A 443 -9.04 -46.51 16.88
CA HIS A 443 -8.69 -45.09 16.77
C HIS A 443 -7.54 -44.79 15.81
N THR A 444 -6.58 -45.70 15.65
CA THR A 444 -5.51 -45.52 14.66
C THR A 444 -6.01 -45.74 13.23
N LYS A 445 -6.97 -46.65 13.01
CA LYS A 445 -7.62 -46.79 11.70
C LYS A 445 -8.61 -45.67 11.41
N PHE A 446 -9.31 -45.13 12.41
CA PHE A 446 -10.21 -43.98 12.21
C PHE A 446 -9.45 -42.69 11.89
N VAL A 447 -8.29 -42.45 12.52
CA VAL A 447 -7.44 -41.29 12.22
C VAL A 447 -6.71 -41.45 10.88
N LEU A 448 -6.26 -42.66 10.52
CA LEU A 448 -5.70 -42.90 9.18
C LEU A 448 -6.79 -42.84 8.09
N TRP A 449 -8.02 -43.25 8.38
CA TRP A 449 -9.15 -43.16 7.45
C TRP A 449 -9.66 -41.72 7.33
N LEU A 450 -9.63 -40.91 8.39
CA LEU A 450 -9.89 -39.46 8.34
C LEU A 450 -8.79 -38.69 7.61
N LEU A 451 -7.52 -39.07 7.76
CA LEU A 451 -6.40 -38.47 7.03
C LEU A 451 -6.34 -38.92 5.56
N LEU A 452 -6.82 -40.14 5.26
CA LEU A 452 -6.98 -40.63 3.89
C LEU A 452 -8.29 -40.16 3.23
N LEU A 453 -9.31 -39.79 4.00
CA LEU A 453 -10.54 -39.13 3.50
C LEU A 453 -10.43 -37.60 3.43
N SER A 454 -9.52 -36.97 4.19
CA SER A 454 -9.12 -35.58 3.94
C SER A 454 -8.05 -35.46 2.85
N GLY A 455 -7.40 -36.58 2.50
CA GLY A 455 -6.42 -36.71 1.42
C GLY A 455 -6.98 -37.33 0.13
N SER A 456 -8.29 -37.57 0.03
CA SER A 456 -8.97 -38.00 -1.20
C SER A 456 -10.05 -37.02 -1.61
N SER A 457 -9.64 -35.78 -1.86
CA SER A 457 -10.17 -35.05 -3.01
C SER A 457 -9.24 -35.31 -4.19
N LEU A 458 -9.32 -36.50 -4.78
CA LEU A 458 -8.91 -36.64 -6.17
C LEU A 458 -9.83 -35.74 -7.00
N CYS A 459 -9.23 -34.69 -7.54
CA CYS A 459 -9.59 -33.88 -8.70
C CYS A 459 -11.09 -33.58 -8.92
N PHE A 460 -11.49 -32.36 -8.56
CA PHE A 460 -11.96 -31.33 -9.49
C PHE A 460 -12.40 -30.13 -8.64
N GLY A 461 -11.43 -29.42 -8.06
CA GLY A 461 -11.71 -28.11 -7.46
C GLY A 461 -11.68 -27.12 -8.60
N SER A 462 -12.85 -26.71 -9.09
CA SER A 462 -12.97 -25.66 -10.10
C SER A 462 -12.20 -24.44 -9.63
N ASP A 463 -11.23 -24.01 -10.43
CA ASP A 463 -10.62 -22.69 -10.29
C ASP A 463 -11.72 -21.61 -10.19
N PRO A 464 -11.67 -20.67 -9.22
CA PRO A 464 -12.66 -19.60 -9.07
C PRO A 464 -12.93 -18.82 -10.35
N ASP A 465 -11.90 -18.59 -11.16
CA ASP A 465 -12.00 -17.86 -12.42
C ASP A 465 -12.66 -18.73 -13.51
N VAL A 466 -12.38 -20.04 -13.53
CA VAL A 466 -13.15 -20.99 -14.38
C VAL A 466 -14.63 -20.93 -14.02
N GLN A 467 -14.97 -20.88 -12.73
CA GLN A 467 -16.35 -20.78 -12.28
C GLN A 467 -16.97 -19.41 -12.59
N CYS A 468 -16.19 -18.33 -12.52
CA CYS A 468 -16.60 -17.00 -12.95
C CYS A 468 -17.05 -17.02 -14.42
N LEU A 469 -16.20 -17.53 -15.32
CA LEU A 469 -16.49 -17.57 -16.76
C LEU A 469 -17.70 -18.45 -17.09
N LYS A 470 -17.89 -19.58 -16.39
CA LYS A 470 -19.10 -20.40 -16.52
C LYS A 470 -20.35 -19.62 -16.16
N THR A 471 -20.34 -18.95 -15.00
CA THR A 471 -21.50 -18.16 -14.55
C THR A 471 -21.77 -16.96 -15.47
N VAL A 472 -20.72 -16.32 -16.00
CA VAL A 472 -20.86 -15.24 -17.00
C VAL A 472 -21.54 -15.79 -18.26
N GLN A 473 -21.03 -16.90 -18.83
CA GLN A 473 -21.59 -17.54 -20.04
C GLN A 473 -23.06 -17.94 -19.86
N GLU A 474 -23.45 -18.40 -18.68
CA GLU A 474 -24.83 -18.78 -18.35
C GLU A 474 -25.76 -17.58 -18.13
N SER A 475 -25.22 -16.44 -17.70
CA SER A 475 -26.00 -15.26 -17.32
C SER A 475 -26.36 -14.34 -18.48
N VAL A 476 -25.57 -14.34 -19.56
CA VAL A 476 -25.78 -13.49 -20.74
C VAL A 476 -26.48 -14.25 -21.86
N ILE A 477 -27.28 -13.54 -22.64
CA ILE A 477 -27.87 -14.09 -23.86
C ILE A 477 -26.85 -13.89 -24.98
N ASP A 478 -26.27 -14.98 -25.47
CA ASP A 478 -25.31 -15.02 -26.58
C ASP A 478 -26.01 -15.53 -27.86
N PRO A 479 -26.67 -14.64 -28.65
CA PRO A 479 -27.46 -15.05 -29.81
C PRO A 479 -26.59 -15.61 -30.95
N ASN A 480 -25.34 -15.17 -31.03
CA ASN A 480 -24.39 -15.56 -32.06
C ASN A 480 -23.59 -16.82 -31.67
N GLY A 481 -23.73 -17.30 -30.43
CA GLY A 481 -23.01 -18.47 -29.92
C GLY A 481 -21.49 -18.28 -29.83
N ILE A 482 -21.00 -17.04 -29.74
CA ILE A 482 -19.57 -16.73 -29.73
C ILE A 482 -18.91 -17.20 -28.43
N LEU A 483 -19.54 -16.95 -27.29
CA LEU A 483 -19.04 -17.42 -25.99
C LEU A 483 -19.22 -18.94 -25.88
N LYS A 484 -20.33 -19.49 -26.36
CA LYS A 484 -20.56 -20.95 -26.33
C LYS A 484 -19.58 -21.74 -27.19
N SER A 485 -19.17 -21.19 -28.34
CA SER A 485 -18.22 -21.85 -29.24
C SER A 485 -16.77 -21.73 -28.80
N SER A 486 -16.42 -20.69 -28.03
CA SER A 486 -15.05 -20.45 -27.58
C SER A 486 -14.78 -20.92 -26.14
N TRP A 487 -15.69 -20.69 -25.21
CA TRP A 487 -15.50 -20.97 -23.78
C TRP A 487 -15.92 -22.41 -23.49
N ILE A 488 -15.05 -23.34 -23.88
CA ILE A 488 -15.24 -24.78 -23.70
C ILE A 488 -14.44 -25.23 -22.47
N PHE A 489 -15.15 -25.72 -21.46
CA PHE A 489 -14.59 -26.05 -20.14
C PHE A 489 -14.25 -27.53 -19.96
N ASP A 490 -13.90 -28.22 -21.04
CA ASP A 490 -13.54 -29.65 -21.06
C ASP A 490 -12.05 -29.91 -20.81
N ASN A 491 -11.21 -28.88 -20.99
CA ASN A 491 -9.79 -28.92 -20.74
C ASN A 491 -9.44 -28.60 -19.27
N THR A 492 -8.38 -29.24 -18.75
CA THR A 492 -7.88 -29.09 -17.38
C THR A 492 -6.43 -28.62 -17.30
N THR A 493 -5.78 -28.36 -18.45
CA THR A 493 -4.41 -27.79 -18.48
C THR A 493 -4.42 -26.35 -18.00
N ASP A 494 -3.48 -25.95 -17.15
CA ASP A 494 -3.37 -24.57 -16.68
C ASP A 494 -3.28 -23.56 -17.86
N GLY A 495 -3.93 -22.41 -17.70
CA GLY A 495 -4.02 -21.36 -18.72
C GLY A 495 -4.99 -21.63 -19.88
N PHE A 496 -5.74 -22.73 -19.87
CA PHE A 496 -6.65 -23.05 -20.98
C PHE A 496 -7.74 -21.98 -21.19
N ILE A 497 -8.21 -21.34 -20.12
CA ILE A 497 -9.22 -20.27 -20.21
C ILE A 497 -8.67 -19.01 -20.87
N CYS A 498 -7.35 -18.82 -20.90
CA CYS A 498 -6.70 -17.66 -21.50
C CYS A 498 -6.73 -17.66 -23.03
N ARG A 499 -7.18 -18.78 -23.63
CA ARG A 499 -7.42 -18.92 -25.07
C ARG A 499 -8.86 -18.61 -25.45
N PHE A 500 -9.71 -18.35 -24.47
CA PHE A 500 -11.10 -18.00 -24.71
C PHE A 500 -11.20 -16.60 -25.31
N THR A 501 -12.15 -16.44 -26.24
CA THR A 501 -12.44 -15.17 -26.88
C THR A 501 -12.77 -14.13 -25.82
N GLY A 502 -12.02 -13.04 -25.82
CA GLY A 502 -12.22 -11.93 -24.89
C GLY A 502 -11.72 -12.16 -23.47
N VAL A 503 -10.97 -13.23 -23.20
CA VAL A 503 -10.33 -13.45 -21.89
C VAL A 503 -8.84 -13.13 -21.98
N GLU A 504 -8.39 -12.12 -21.25
CA GLU A 504 -6.97 -11.85 -21.03
C GLU A 504 -6.59 -12.31 -19.63
N CYS A 505 -5.52 -13.09 -19.51
CA CYS A 505 -5.01 -13.57 -18.24
C CYS A 505 -3.76 -12.81 -17.78
N TRP A 506 -3.46 -12.90 -16.49
CA TRP A 506 -2.22 -12.40 -15.91
C TRP A 506 -0.97 -13.11 -16.48
N HIS A 507 -1.09 -14.41 -16.76
CA HIS A 507 -0.07 -15.22 -17.41
C HIS A 507 -0.73 -16.23 -18.37
N PRO A 508 -0.14 -16.54 -19.54
CA PRO A 508 -0.74 -17.48 -20.51
C PRO A 508 -0.94 -18.91 -19.99
N ASP A 509 -0.17 -19.29 -18.97
CA ASP A 509 -0.15 -20.63 -18.39
C ASP A 509 -0.85 -20.70 -17.01
N GLU A 510 -1.62 -19.67 -16.62
CA GLU A 510 -2.38 -19.65 -15.37
C GLU A 510 -3.85 -19.33 -15.63
N ASN A 511 -4.77 -20.05 -14.99
CA ASN A 511 -6.21 -19.81 -15.13
C ASN A 511 -6.66 -18.58 -14.32
N ARG A 512 -6.07 -17.40 -14.57
CA ARG A 512 -6.31 -16.19 -13.78
C ARG A 512 -6.65 -15.00 -14.68
N VAL A 513 -7.91 -14.59 -14.66
CA VAL A 513 -8.45 -13.52 -15.51
C VAL A 513 -7.96 -12.15 -15.03
N LEU A 514 -7.35 -11.40 -15.94
CA LEU A 514 -6.93 -10.00 -15.78
C LEU A 514 -7.99 -9.05 -16.36
N THR A 515 -8.42 -9.30 -17.59
CA THR A 515 -9.39 -8.44 -18.29
C THR A 515 -10.39 -9.29 -19.07
N LEU A 516 -11.68 -8.91 -19.00
CA LEU A 516 -12.70 -9.41 -19.92
C LEU A 516 -13.02 -8.37 -20.99
N ARG A 517 -12.68 -8.67 -22.26
CA ARG A 517 -12.98 -7.87 -23.45
C ARG A 517 -14.08 -8.53 -24.28
N LEU A 518 -15.32 -8.23 -23.94
CA LEU A 518 -16.51 -8.77 -24.59
C LEU A 518 -17.22 -7.72 -25.43
N SER A 519 -16.47 -6.77 -25.97
CA SER A 519 -16.99 -5.69 -26.81
C SER A 519 -17.51 -6.21 -28.16
N ASN A 520 -18.61 -5.66 -28.66
CA ASN A 520 -19.12 -5.93 -30.02
C ASN A 520 -19.38 -7.42 -30.31
N LEU A 521 -19.91 -8.15 -29.33
CA LEU A 521 -20.27 -9.57 -29.48
C LEU A 521 -21.77 -9.79 -29.71
N GLY A 522 -22.57 -8.72 -29.64
CA GLY A 522 -24.03 -8.78 -29.77
C GLY A 522 -24.72 -9.42 -28.56
N LEU A 523 -24.06 -9.39 -27.40
CA LEU A 523 -24.60 -9.94 -26.15
C LEU A 523 -25.86 -9.18 -25.72
N GLN A 524 -26.86 -9.90 -25.22
CA GLN A 524 -28.12 -9.34 -24.73
C GLN A 524 -28.37 -9.76 -23.28
N GLY A 525 -29.39 -9.16 -22.67
CA GLY A 525 -29.80 -9.47 -21.30
C GLY A 525 -29.40 -8.37 -20.32
N ARG A 526 -29.10 -8.75 -19.08
CA ARG A 526 -28.68 -7.84 -18.02
C ARG A 526 -27.16 -7.87 -17.86
N PHE A 527 -26.65 -7.03 -16.96
CA PHE A 527 -25.25 -7.09 -16.54
C PHE A 527 -24.86 -8.54 -16.12
N PRO A 528 -23.71 -9.08 -16.57
CA PRO A 528 -23.32 -10.47 -16.31
C PRO A 528 -23.23 -10.81 -14.82
N GLN A 529 -23.60 -12.05 -14.45
CA GLN A 529 -23.52 -12.57 -13.09
C GLN A 529 -22.20 -13.35 -12.88
N GLY A 530 -21.78 -13.50 -11.62
CA GLY A 530 -20.65 -14.35 -11.25
C GLY A 530 -19.27 -13.69 -11.37
N LEU A 531 -19.24 -12.40 -11.73
CA LEU A 531 -18.00 -11.62 -11.84
C LEU A 531 -17.28 -11.46 -10.49
N ASP A 532 -17.98 -11.63 -9.37
CA ASP A 532 -17.42 -11.69 -8.01
C ASP A 532 -16.40 -12.83 -7.83
N LYS A 533 -16.50 -13.88 -8.64
CA LYS A 533 -15.57 -15.02 -8.61
C LYS A 533 -14.29 -14.77 -9.42
N CYS A 534 -14.28 -13.81 -10.33
CA CYS A 534 -13.08 -13.36 -11.03
C CYS A 534 -12.24 -12.45 -10.11
N THR A 535 -11.68 -13.03 -9.06
CA THR A 535 -11.12 -12.30 -7.90
C THR A 535 -9.95 -11.37 -8.24
N SER A 536 -9.35 -11.53 -9.41
CA SER A 536 -8.14 -10.83 -9.84
C SER A 536 -8.36 -9.94 -11.07
N MET A 537 -9.60 -9.75 -11.50
CA MET A 537 -9.92 -8.96 -12.69
C MET A 537 -9.77 -7.45 -12.44
N SER A 538 -9.04 -6.77 -13.31
CA SER A 538 -8.85 -5.31 -13.29
C SER A 538 -9.56 -4.59 -14.44
N GLY A 539 -9.93 -5.27 -15.52
CA GLY A 539 -10.61 -4.65 -16.66
C GLY A 539 -11.89 -5.36 -17.08
N LEU A 540 -12.94 -4.60 -17.36
CA LEU A 540 -14.19 -5.09 -17.92
C LEU A 540 -14.64 -4.18 -19.07
N ASP A 541 -14.72 -4.74 -20.25
CA ASP A 541 -15.23 -4.10 -21.45
C ASP A 541 -16.41 -4.91 -22.00
N LEU A 542 -17.61 -4.37 -21.82
CA LEU A 542 -18.87 -4.89 -22.35
C LEU A 542 -19.45 -3.96 -23.43
N SER A 543 -18.62 -3.09 -24.01
CA SER A 543 -19.08 -2.03 -24.89
C SER A 543 -19.67 -2.55 -26.20
N SER A 544 -20.54 -1.75 -26.84
CA SER A 544 -21.14 -2.09 -28.14
C SER A 544 -21.90 -3.43 -28.11
N ASN A 545 -22.75 -3.62 -27.11
CA ASN A 545 -23.64 -4.77 -26.99
C ASN A 545 -25.09 -4.29 -26.83
N ASN A 546 -26.01 -5.22 -26.62
CA ASN A 546 -27.43 -4.93 -26.42
C ASN A 546 -27.87 -5.29 -24.98
N LEU A 547 -26.98 -5.02 -24.01
CA LEU A 547 -27.23 -5.25 -22.58
C LEU A 547 -28.10 -4.13 -22.02
N SER A 548 -29.01 -4.46 -21.11
CA SER A 548 -30.06 -3.56 -20.63
C SER A 548 -30.32 -3.69 -19.13
N GLY A 549 -31.05 -2.73 -18.57
CA GLY A 549 -31.42 -2.69 -17.15
C GLY A 549 -30.42 -1.91 -16.30
N PRO A 550 -30.50 -2.02 -14.96
CA PRO A 550 -29.61 -1.27 -14.08
C PRO A 550 -28.23 -1.93 -13.99
N ILE A 551 -27.19 -1.11 -13.88
CA ILE A 551 -25.88 -1.60 -13.45
C ILE A 551 -26.00 -2.01 -11.96
N PRO A 552 -25.46 -3.17 -11.53
CA PRO A 552 -25.64 -3.66 -10.17
C PRO A 552 -25.18 -2.67 -9.09
N SER A 553 -25.99 -2.51 -8.04
CA SER A 553 -25.66 -1.59 -6.94
C SER A 553 -24.43 -2.02 -6.13
N ASP A 554 -24.10 -3.30 -6.18
CA ASP A 554 -22.98 -3.98 -5.54
C ASP A 554 -21.78 -4.19 -6.49
N ILE A 555 -21.75 -3.51 -7.64
CA ILE A 555 -20.67 -3.65 -8.64
C ILE A 555 -19.26 -3.45 -8.04
N ALA A 556 -19.11 -2.57 -7.04
CA ALA A 556 -17.83 -2.38 -6.35
C ALA A 556 -17.42 -3.55 -5.45
N TRP A 557 -18.37 -4.36 -4.98
CA TRP A 557 -18.10 -5.59 -4.24
C TRP A 557 -17.79 -6.74 -5.18
N GLN A 558 -18.48 -6.81 -6.32
CA GLN A 558 -18.22 -7.82 -7.35
C GLN A 558 -16.86 -7.58 -8.01
N LEU A 559 -16.47 -6.32 -8.23
CA LEU A 559 -15.27 -5.93 -8.96
C LEU A 559 -14.41 -4.93 -8.15
N PRO A 560 -13.83 -5.34 -7.02
CA PRO A 560 -13.16 -4.44 -6.09
C PRO A 560 -11.84 -3.87 -6.62
N PHE A 561 -11.25 -4.49 -7.64
CA PHE A 561 -9.94 -4.13 -8.23
C PHE A 561 -10.04 -3.50 -9.63
N LEU A 562 -11.25 -3.14 -10.06
CA LEU A 562 -11.50 -2.65 -11.41
C LEU A 562 -10.83 -1.28 -11.66
N THR A 563 -9.97 -1.21 -12.67
CA THR A 563 -9.28 0.01 -13.13
C THR A 563 -9.89 0.55 -14.42
N SER A 564 -10.47 -0.31 -15.25
CA SER A 564 -11.14 0.08 -16.49
C SER A 564 -12.52 -0.56 -16.59
N LEU A 565 -13.55 0.27 -16.72
CA LEU A 565 -14.94 -0.14 -16.97
C LEU A 565 -15.47 0.56 -18.22
N ASP A 566 -15.70 -0.20 -19.28
CA ASP A 566 -16.39 0.28 -20.48
C ASP A 566 -17.71 -0.46 -20.66
N LEU A 567 -18.80 0.29 -20.48
CA LEU A 567 -20.19 -0.15 -20.70
C LEU A 567 -20.86 0.65 -21.81
N SER A 568 -20.09 1.37 -22.63
CA SER A 568 -20.62 2.27 -23.65
C SER A 568 -21.39 1.52 -24.74
N TYR A 569 -22.30 2.22 -25.43
CA TYR A 569 -23.11 1.64 -26.52
C TYR A 569 -23.88 0.39 -26.06
N ASN A 570 -24.76 0.59 -25.08
CA ASN A 570 -25.68 -0.41 -24.53
C ASN A 570 -27.02 0.27 -24.18
N ASP A 571 -27.93 -0.43 -23.49
CA ASP A 571 -29.24 0.06 -23.05
C ASP A 571 -29.36 0.15 -21.50
N PHE A 572 -28.28 0.45 -20.78
CA PHE A 572 -28.31 0.58 -19.31
C PHE A 572 -29.11 1.80 -18.85
N SER A 573 -29.88 1.67 -17.76
CA SER A 573 -30.90 2.67 -17.36
C SER A 573 -30.52 3.61 -16.21
N GLU A 574 -29.60 3.20 -15.33
CA GLU A 574 -29.22 3.96 -14.13
C GLU A 574 -27.74 3.79 -13.77
N ILE A 575 -27.15 4.85 -13.20
CA ILE A 575 -25.80 4.84 -12.61
C ILE A 575 -25.94 4.53 -11.11
N PRO A 576 -25.54 3.33 -10.63
CA PRO A 576 -25.65 2.98 -9.23
C PRO A 576 -24.68 3.78 -8.38
N VAL A 577 -25.12 4.12 -7.17
CA VAL A 577 -24.27 4.76 -6.15
C VAL A 577 -23.01 3.93 -5.87
N GLY A 578 -23.08 2.61 -6.02
CA GLY A 578 -21.97 1.67 -5.83
C GLY A 578 -20.77 1.91 -6.74
N ILE A 579 -20.92 2.53 -7.93
CA ILE A 579 -19.78 2.89 -8.81
C ILE A 579 -18.80 3.83 -8.09
N ARG A 580 -19.27 4.62 -7.11
CA ARG A 580 -18.42 5.47 -6.26
C ARG A 580 -17.37 4.68 -5.47
N ASN A 581 -17.67 3.44 -5.11
CA ASN A 581 -16.82 2.63 -4.24
C ASN A 581 -15.76 1.83 -5.03
N ILE A 582 -15.72 1.96 -6.37
CA ILE A 582 -14.66 1.39 -7.20
C ILE A 582 -13.43 2.31 -7.14
N THR A 583 -12.67 2.21 -6.05
CA THR A 583 -11.60 3.17 -5.69
C THR A 583 -10.40 3.22 -6.64
N TYR A 584 -10.24 2.22 -7.52
CA TYR A 584 -9.13 2.11 -8.47
C TYR A 584 -9.49 2.50 -9.90
N LEU A 585 -10.71 2.98 -10.14
CA LEU A 585 -11.21 3.24 -11.48
C LEU A 585 -10.50 4.43 -12.14
N ASP A 586 -9.70 4.15 -13.17
CA ASP A 586 -8.97 5.13 -13.97
C ASP A 586 -9.75 5.48 -15.25
N THR A 587 -10.48 4.52 -15.82
CA THR A 587 -11.32 4.69 -17.01
C THR A 587 -12.75 4.28 -16.72
N LEU A 588 -13.69 5.20 -16.90
CA LEU A 588 -15.13 4.94 -16.84
C LEU A 588 -15.82 5.48 -18.10
N ASN A 589 -16.28 4.56 -18.95
CA ASN A 589 -16.99 4.91 -20.15
C ASN A 589 -18.42 4.37 -20.11
N LEU A 590 -19.38 5.28 -20.06
CA LEU A 590 -20.82 5.01 -19.95
C LEU A 590 -21.61 5.68 -21.09
N GLN A 591 -20.93 6.17 -22.13
CA GLN A 591 -21.58 6.92 -23.21
C GLN A 591 -22.57 6.05 -24.01
N HIS A 592 -23.53 6.68 -24.68
CA HIS A 592 -24.52 5.99 -25.52
C HIS A 592 -25.25 4.87 -24.76
N ASN A 593 -25.98 5.27 -23.71
CA ASN A 593 -26.86 4.40 -22.93
C ASN A 593 -28.20 5.12 -22.66
N GLN A 594 -29.08 4.51 -21.86
CA GLN A 594 -30.34 5.10 -21.42
C GLN A 594 -30.25 5.64 -19.98
N LEU A 595 -29.05 6.02 -19.52
CA LEU A 595 -28.81 6.40 -18.12
C LEU A 595 -29.57 7.69 -17.78
N SER A 596 -30.37 7.64 -16.72
CA SER A 596 -31.20 8.76 -16.28
C SER A 596 -30.93 9.17 -14.84
N GLY A 597 -31.47 10.32 -14.42
CA GLY A 597 -31.26 10.87 -13.08
C GLY A 597 -30.05 11.80 -12.97
N PRO A 598 -29.73 12.27 -11.74
CA PRO A 598 -28.60 13.16 -11.51
C PRO A 598 -27.27 12.42 -11.41
N ILE A 599 -26.19 13.12 -11.79
CA ILE A 599 -24.83 12.73 -11.42
C ILE A 599 -24.62 13.08 -9.94
N SER A 600 -25.24 12.33 -9.03
CA SER A 600 -25.22 12.62 -7.58
C SER A 600 -24.06 11.92 -6.83
N GLY A 601 -23.41 12.65 -5.91
CA GLY A 601 -22.46 12.13 -4.92
C GLY A 601 -21.25 13.04 -4.70
N GLN A 602 -20.60 13.05 -3.54
CA GLN A 602 -19.24 13.59 -3.40
C GLN A 602 -18.27 12.52 -3.92
N PHE A 603 -17.64 12.77 -5.06
CA PHE A 603 -16.74 11.82 -5.68
C PHE A 603 -15.38 11.92 -5.00
N VAL A 604 -14.80 10.78 -4.70
CA VAL A 604 -13.38 10.61 -4.34
C VAL A 604 -12.75 9.75 -5.43
N LEU A 605 -13.09 10.01 -6.71
CA LEU A 605 -12.42 9.39 -7.86
C LEU A 605 -11.28 10.30 -8.30
N HIS A 606 -10.33 10.56 -7.41
CA HIS A 606 -9.18 11.44 -7.67
C HIS A 606 -8.21 10.89 -8.73
N ARG A 607 -8.41 9.63 -9.17
CA ARG A 607 -7.59 8.95 -10.16
C ARG A 607 -8.23 8.83 -11.55
N LEU A 608 -9.51 9.17 -11.69
CA LEU A 608 -10.20 9.02 -12.96
C LEU A 608 -9.52 9.89 -14.04
N GLN A 609 -8.91 9.25 -15.03
CA GLN A 609 -8.19 9.91 -16.12
C GLN A 609 -9.07 10.02 -17.37
N SER A 610 -9.92 9.03 -17.59
CA SER A 610 -10.83 8.96 -18.72
C SER A 610 -12.26 8.78 -18.23
N PHE A 611 -13.14 9.69 -18.64
CA PHE A 611 -14.55 9.70 -18.24
C PHE A 611 -15.44 10.15 -19.40
N SER A 612 -16.50 9.41 -19.67
CA SER A 612 -17.56 9.82 -20.58
C SER A 612 -18.91 9.28 -20.13
N VAL A 613 -19.90 10.18 -20.08
CA VAL A 613 -21.33 9.88 -19.89
C VAL A 613 -22.16 10.49 -21.02
N ALA A 614 -21.52 10.77 -22.17
CA ALA A 614 -22.16 11.41 -23.30
C ALA A 614 -23.35 10.60 -23.83
N ASP A 615 -24.30 11.27 -24.48
CA ASP A 615 -25.43 10.63 -25.17
C ASP A 615 -26.24 9.69 -24.26
N ASN A 616 -26.71 10.26 -23.14
CA ASN A 616 -27.58 9.63 -22.15
C ASN A 616 -28.78 10.55 -21.83
N GLN A 617 -29.58 10.18 -20.83
CA GLN A 617 -30.75 10.92 -20.35
C GLN A 617 -30.52 11.61 -18.99
N LEU A 618 -29.26 11.93 -18.65
CA LEU A 618 -28.89 12.49 -17.34
C LEU A 618 -29.38 13.94 -17.17
N SER A 619 -29.61 14.34 -15.92
CA SER A 619 -30.15 15.66 -15.58
C SER A 619 -29.50 16.31 -14.36
N GLY A 620 -29.62 17.64 -14.20
CA GLY A 620 -29.11 18.37 -13.05
C GLY A 620 -27.69 18.94 -13.23
N PRO A 621 -27.15 19.57 -12.17
CA PRO A 621 -25.86 20.25 -12.26
C PRO A 621 -24.69 19.27 -12.37
N ILE A 622 -23.72 19.57 -13.24
CA ILE A 622 -22.44 18.87 -13.30
C ILE A 622 -21.65 19.18 -12.02
N PRO A 623 -21.27 18.16 -11.25
CA PRO A 623 -20.53 18.36 -10.03
C PRO A 623 -19.13 18.94 -10.24
N SER A 624 -18.65 19.75 -9.29
CA SER A 624 -17.41 20.52 -9.41
C SER A 624 -16.15 19.69 -9.69
N TYR A 625 -16.08 18.47 -9.18
CA TYR A 625 -14.94 17.57 -9.38
C TYR A 625 -14.90 16.93 -10.78
N LEU A 626 -16.01 16.87 -11.52
CA LEU A 626 -16.01 16.38 -12.91
C LEU A 626 -15.74 17.49 -13.93
N GLN A 627 -15.58 18.74 -13.48
CA GLN A 627 -15.35 19.89 -14.36
C GLN A 627 -13.97 19.89 -15.03
N MET A 628 -13.08 19.00 -14.59
CA MET A 628 -11.77 18.77 -15.24
C MET A 628 -11.88 18.04 -16.59
N PHE A 629 -13.01 17.36 -16.85
CA PHE A 629 -13.23 16.65 -18.12
C PHE A 629 -13.82 17.57 -19.19
N THR A 630 -13.65 17.20 -20.46
CA THR A 630 -14.05 18.03 -21.60
C THR A 630 -15.57 18.12 -21.74
N PRO A 631 -16.12 19.18 -22.36
CA PRO A 631 -17.56 19.28 -22.64
C PRO A 631 -18.13 18.08 -23.42
N SER A 632 -17.31 17.45 -24.27
CA SER A 632 -17.70 16.26 -25.03
C SER A 632 -18.09 15.08 -24.14
N SER A 633 -17.45 14.91 -22.97
CA SER A 633 -17.75 13.84 -22.02
C SER A 633 -19.18 13.92 -21.43
N PHE A 634 -19.86 15.05 -21.59
CA PHE A 634 -21.22 15.28 -21.08
C PHE A 634 -22.24 15.59 -22.18
N ALA A 635 -21.80 15.62 -23.45
CA ALA A 635 -22.65 15.98 -24.59
C ALA A 635 -23.85 15.03 -24.73
N GLY A 636 -24.89 15.44 -25.48
CA GLY A 636 -26.07 14.60 -25.72
C GLY A 636 -27.06 14.47 -24.55
N ASN A 637 -26.68 14.87 -23.32
CA ASN A 637 -27.57 14.87 -22.15
C ASN A 637 -28.35 16.19 -22.03
N ARG A 638 -29.61 16.21 -22.49
CA ARG A 638 -30.44 17.44 -22.50
C ARG A 638 -30.71 18.05 -21.12
N GLY A 639 -30.67 17.25 -20.06
CA GLY A 639 -30.97 17.70 -18.70
C GLY A 639 -29.76 18.19 -17.91
N LEU A 640 -28.52 17.96 -18.38
CA LEU A 640 -27.31 18.36 -17.68
C LEU A 640 -26.99 19.84 -17.91
N CYS A 641 -26.50 20.50 -16.85
CA CYS A 641 -26.13 21.91 -16.89
C CYS A 641 -24.98 22.21 -15.92
N GLY A 642 -24.34 23.38 -16.01
CA GLY A 642 -23.17 23.76 -15.22
C GLY A 642 -21.86 23.39 -15.91
N ARG A 643 -20.77 24.07 -15.56
CA ARG A 643 -19.45 23.88 -16.16
C ARG A 643 -19.07 22.38 -16.17
N PRO A 644 -18.50 21.84 -17.26
CA PRO A 644 -18.01 22.54 -18.46
C PRO A 644 -19.11 22.88 -19.50
N LEU A 645 -20.38 22.52 -19.25
CA LEU A 645 -21.52 22.93 -20.09
C LEU A 645 -22.04 24.32 -19.70
N ALA A 646 -23.09 24.79 -20.40
CA ALA A 646 -23.76 26.04 -20.09
C ALA A 646 -24.33 26.05 -18.67
N ASP A 647 -24.29 27.20 -18.00
CA ASP A 647 -24.72 27.34 -16.60
C ASP A 647 -26.18 26.92 -16.38
N CYS A 648 -26.45 26.30 -15.24
CA CYS A 648 -27.80 25.93 -14.85
C CYS A 648 -28.69 27.17 -14.71
N VAL A 649 -29.77 27.22 -15.49
CA VAL A 649 -30.76 28.29 -15.39
C VAL A 649 -31.47 28.18 -14.05
N ARG A 650 -31.10 29.04 -13.08
CA ARG A 650 -31.89 29.25 -11.87
C ARG A 650 -33.22 29.90 -12.27
N ARG A 651 -34.28 29.10 -12.45
CA ARG A 651 -35.63 29.63 -12.29
C ARG A 651 -35.77 30.07 -10.83
N ARG A 652 -35.69 31.39 -10.57
CA ARG A 652 -36.21 31.95 -9.32
C ARG A 652 -37.69 31.61 -9.29
N PHE A 653 -38.06 30.56 -8.56
CA PHE A 653 -39.38 30.52 -8.00
C PHE A 653 -39.45 31.70 -7.02
N HIS A 654 -40.04 32.81 -7.48
CA HIS A 654 -40.70 33.69 -6.53
C HIS A 654 -41.68 32.80 -5.78
N ARG A 655 -41.51 32.73 -4.46
CA ARG A 655 -42.53 32.20 -3.56
C ARG A 655 -43.77 33.06 -3.81
N ILE A 656 -44.68 32.59 -4.64
CA ILE A 656 -46.04 33.13 -4.64
C ILE A 656 -46.60 32.63 -3.32
N ASN A 657 -46.68 33.53 -2.34
CA ASN A 657 -47.55 33.29 -1.21
C ASN A 657 -48.96 33.10 -1.79
N ASP A 658 -49.57 31.97 -1.47
CA ASP A 658 -50.92 31.56 -1.89
C ASP A 658 -52.02 32.42 -1.22
N GLU A 659 -51.84 33.74 -1.18
CA GLU A 659 -52.87 34.71 -0.77
C GLU A 659 -53.05 35.86 -1.77
N SER A 660 -52.25 35.95 -2.85
CA SER A 660 -52.37 37.05 -3.82
C SER A 660 -53.15 36.71 -5.10
N SER A 661 -53.56 35.45 -5.31
CA SER A 661 -54.34 35.01 -6.47
C SER A 661 -55.85 35.30 -6.31
N ILE A 662 -56.36 35.40 -5.08
CA ILE A 662 -57.75 35.79 -4.80
C ILE A 662 -57.90 37.33 -4.82
N GLY A 663 -56.91 38.07 -4.35
CA GLY A 663 -56.92 39.54 -4.32
C GLY A 663 -56.81 40.20 -5.70
N ALA A 664 -56.03 39.63 -6.63
CA ALA A 664 -55.85 40.19 -7.97
C ALA A 664 -57.09 39.97 -8.87
N ALA A 665 -57.77 38.82 -8.73
CA ALA A 665 -59.02 38.55 -9.45
C ALA A 665 -60.17 39.42 -8.93
N ALA A 666 -60.27 39.60 -7.60
CA ALA A 666 -61.27 40.50 -6.99
C ALA A 666 -61.02 41.98 -7.34
N GLY A 667 -59.76 42.42 -7.34
CA GLY A 667 -59.38 43.79 -7.69
C GLY A 667 -59.63 44.14 -9.16
N PHE A 668 -59.45 43.19 -10.08
CA PHE A 668 -59.71 43.41 -11.50
C PHE A 668 -61.22 43.50 -11.79
N VAL A 669 -62.05 42.67 -11.14
CA VAL A 669 -63.52 42.73 -11.27
C VAL A 669 -64.09 44.01 -10.65
N VAL A 670 -63.60 44.42 -9.48
CA VAL A 670 -64.05 45.67 -8.83
C VAL A 670 -63.58 46.90 -9.60
N GLY A 671 -62.34 46.91 -10.10
CA GLY A 671 -61.80 48.01 -10.91
C GLY A 671 -62.54 48.18 -12.25
N PHE A 672 -62.94 47.08 -12.89
CA PHE A 672 -63.69 47.12 -14.15
C PHE A 672 -65.13 47.62 -13.95
N VAL A 673 -65.80 47.22 -12.84
CA VAL A 673 -67.15 47.69 -12.52
C VAL A 673 -67.16 49.18 -12.13
N VAL A 674 -66.18 49.65 -11.37
CA VAL A 674 -66.10 51.07 -10.98
C VAL A 674 -65.77 51.98 -12.18
N ALA A 675 -64.91 51.53 -13.10
CA ALA A 675 -64.57 52.28 -14.30
C ALA A 675 -65.72 52.37 -15.32
N PHE A 676 -66.61 51.37 -15.38
CA PHE A 676 -67.75 51.36 -16.30
C PHE A 676 -68.94 52.19 -15.80
N TYR A 677 -69.14 52.30 -14.49
CA TYR A 677 -70.30 52.98 -13.90
C TYR A 677 -70.02 54.42 -13.42
N PHE A 678 -68.76 54.84 -13.25
CA PHE A 678 -68.40 56.19 -12.79
C PHE A 678 -67.26 56.84 -13.61
N PRO A 679 -67.52 57.23 -14.87
CA PRO A 679 -66.48 57.72 -15.79
C PRO A 679 -65.89 59.10 -15.43
N ASN A 680 -66.51 59.86 -14.52
CA ASN A 680 -66.12 61.25 -14.24
C ASN A 680 -65.23 61.45 -13.00
N CYS A 681 -64.73 60.37 -12.37
CA CYS A 681 -64.06 60.47 -11.07
C CYS A 681 -62.51 60.42 -11.07
N PHE A 682 -61.81 60.38 -12.22
CA PHE A 682 -60.34 60.43 -12.22
C PHE A 682 -59.76 61.57 -13.05
N ILE A 683 -59.35 62.62 -12.34
CA ILE A 683 -58.49 63.70 -12.81
C ILE A 683 -57.08 63.11 -13.02
N PHE A 684 -56.62 63.09 -14.28
CA PHE A 684 -55.27 62.67 -14.65
C PHE A 684 -54.21 63.61 -14.04
N SER A 685 -53.46 63.12 -13.05
CA SER A 685 -52.17 63.70 -12.68
C SER A 685 -51.16 63.43 -13.79
N LYS A 686 -50.64 64.49 -14.41
CA LYS A 686 -49.69 64.51 -15.55
C LYS A 686 -48.29 63.88 -15.28
N ARG A 687 -48.16 62.94 -14.34
CA ARG A 687 -46.86 62.36 -13.93
C ARG A 687 -46.60 60.91 -14.34
N LEU A 688 -47.55 60.23 -15.01
CA LEU A 688 -47.41 58.81 -15.39
C LEU A 688 -47.39 58.53 -16.90
N HIS A 689 -47.42 59.57 -17.74
CA HIS A 689 -47.42 59.41 -19.19
C HIS A 689 -46.18 58.71 -19.82
N PRO A 690 -44.95 58.74 -19.24
CA PRO A 690 -43.79 58.11 -19.87
C PRO A 690 -43.68 56.58 -19.69
N TYR A 691 -44.44 55.97 -18.79
CA TYR A 691 -44.25 54.55 -18.43
C TYR A 691 -45.12 53.57 -19.24
N VAL A 692 -46.17 54.03 -19.91
CA VAL A 692 -47.10 53.16 -20.66
C VAL A 692 -46.66 52.97 -22.12
N PHE A 693 -45.79 53.82 -22.66
CA PHE A 693 -45.42 53.77 -24.09
C PHE A 693 -44.22 52.88 -24.45
N ARG A 694 -43.62 52.14 -23.50
CA ARG A 694 -42.41 51.33 -23.75
C ARG A 694 -42.60 49.81 -23.67
N ILE A 695 -43.85 49.33 -23.57
CA ILE A 695 -44.17 47.89 -23.51
C ILE A 695 -44.81 47.37 -24.82
N TRP A 696 -45.02 48.23 -25.83
CA TRP A 696 -45.69 47.84 -27.08
C TRP A 696 -44.82 47.81 -28.34
N THR A 697 -43.49 47.85 -28.21
CA THR A 697 -42.56 47.56 -29.32
C THR A 697 -41.26 46.93 -28.80
N HIS A 698 -41.31 45.62 -28.52
CA HIS A 698 -40.27 44.64 -28.86
C HIS A 698 -40.76 43.22 -28.62
#